data_AF-A0A165ZYK6-F1
#
_entry.id   AF-A0A165ZYK6-F1
#
_cell.length_a   1.000
_cell.length_b   1.000
_cell.length_c   1.000
_cell.angle_alpha   90.00
_cell.angle_beta   90.00
_cell.angle_gamma   90.00
#
_symmetry.space_group_name_H-M   'P 1'
#
loop_
_entity.id
_entity.type
_entity.pdbx_description
1 polymer ?
#
loop_
_entity_poly.entity_id
_entity_poly.type
_entity_poly.pdbx_seq_one_letter_code
_entity_poly.pdbx_strand_id
1 'polypeptide(L)'
;MSTTRVWSYTHRPLFDIAHTLHSLHTLKSKPFFTSARTWNQVEDDPSTRPLRQRYPTSPLSPIFESISSEYLAPSTSTSGSGSGSTYVSRRGSDLLRDAVREERYDDALILHREILASGESIPPSITYISIILHILRSPTPPSSRAALYASVLDWFTLLPSRSSLSNSEYSNLKTNLHNIKYLMTQYMDDLHPLARMAIIGAGKGYGRFFAKDLVRTVVYLTEPGYSEKFYREFEAAASACAEREGSSEAFEERRAVWRSRVVVAYAMSGRLAEAQAILHESVNEGIIIQTYAYSILGRHLKLKRESTEAIEELFFLQHSTPLRIAPIERKARLKREAAPIFLTTHSLALALRTLRKSIISPSAPPSQTYLSTFLSSCLTNNRLSPIRRLRRKAMRDSRRSAQLWLMSEMGVYRGRREWEGVVWVFWRYFWMVGVCRALVERVLAPHVFVEHWPYRDHPSHDSLNSSPASASGTGMEEGGGEGMPTTRRRKWSPILPGEEWVLSGRLVPSSYVTTMVWEALMALSDWKRGPSLGDVYRAFRGEAERQFGRGVGGVKLPGEVENYEGEGGEGEAEGFGSVDTPELGAEAEQELELEQEQDSTSAALICTPPSARFDASHFVRFMIALGKTKNPWRARFVWRDLRSLGVRENVYVWNVMIRVYIRSNKLGNAMELVKEMLGSGLVRDISVDDTREREEREMVKEVGFREAKWALKKMKMKESDVSVRAINGYVPRANLVTLQVLMGELERCGWVDMAREVGETLSEMGYSVVDSSSSSNTNTNTENIR
;
A
#
# COMPACT_ATOMS: atom_id res chain seq x y z
N MET A 1 -32.51 -57.75 -20.07
CA MET A 1 -32.20 -57.22 -18.73
C MET A 1 -31.37 -55.95 -18.90
N SER A 2 -32.06 -54.82 -18.97
CA SER A 2 -31.48 -53.48 -19.14
C SER A 2 -32.22 -52.56 -18.16
N THR A 3 -31.48 -51.95 -17.22
CA THR A 3 -32.06 -51.08 -16.19
C THR A 3 -31.68 -49.64 -16.46
N THR A 4 -32.57 -48.96 -17.16
CA THR A 4 -32.61 -47.51 -17.36
C THR A 4 -33.14 -46.85 -16.08
N ARG A 5 -32.34 -46.01 -15.40
CA ARG A 5 -32.83 -45.17 -14.31
C ARG A 5 -33.08 -43.74 -14.83
N VAL A 6 -34.35 -43.42 -14.94
CA VAL A 6 -34.90 -42.07 -15.17
C VAL A 6 -34.85 -41.30 -13.84
N TRP A 7 -34.31 -40.08 -13.85
CA TRP A 7 -34.48 -39.11 -12.76
C TRP A 7 -35.53 -38.09 -13.20
N SER A 8 -36.67 -38.08 -12.52
CA SER A 8 -37.75 -37.10 -12.68
C SER A 8 -37.41 -35.81 -11.93
N TYR A 9 -37.52 -34.69 -12.63
CA TYR A 9 -37.47 -33.34 -12.06
C TYR A 9 -38.83 -33.01 -11.44
N THR A 10 -38.89 -32.86 -10.12
CA THR A 10 -40.06 -32.29 -9.44
C THR A 10 -39.98 -30.77 -9.43
N HIS A 11 -40.96 -30.15 -10.08
CA HIS A 11 -41.33 -28.74 -9.98
C HIS A 11 -41.48 -28.29 -8.51
N ARG A 12 -40.93 -27.12 -8.17
CA ARG A 12 -41.38 -26.32 -7.02
C ARG A 12 -41.85 -24.94 -7.52
N PRO A 13 -42.97 -24.41 -7.01
CA PRO A 13 -43.55 -23.16 -7.46
C PRO A 13 -42.88 -21.96 -6.78
N LEU A 14 -42.67 -20.91 -7.58
CA LEU A 14 -42.32 -19.57 -7.13
C LEU A 14 -43.62 -18.81 -6.90
N PHE A 15 -43.87 -18.34 -5.68
CA PHE A 15 -44.82 -17.27 -5.42
C PHE A 15 -44.38 -16.42 -4.22
N ASP A 16 -44.44 -15.10 -4.43
CA ASP A 16 -44.61 -13.99 -3.49
C ASP A 16 -43.73 -13.82 -2.25
N ILE A 17 -42.61 -13.09 -2.43
CA ILE A 17 -42.13 -12.08 -1.45
C ILE A 17 -41.47 -10.92 -2.21
N ALA A 18 -42.26 -10.06 -2.85
CA ALA A 18 -41.75 -8.85 -3.51
C ALA A 18 -42.51 -7.56 -3.13
N HIS A 19 -43.47 -7.58 -2.20
CA HIS A 19 -44.33 -6.42 -1.92
C HIS A 19 -44.23 -5.80 -0.51
N THR A 20 -43.29 -6.23 0.34
CA THR A 20 -43.23 -5.79 1.76
C THR A 20 -42.00 -4.97 2.15
N LEU A 21 -41.23 -4.43 1.19
CA LEU A 21 -40.06 -3.58 1.46
C LEU A 21 -40.07 -2.22 0.74
N HIS A 22 -41.26 -1.65 0.50
CA HIS A 22 -41.39 -0.32 -0.11
C HIS A 22 -42.18 0.72 0.72
N SER A 23 -42.52 0.43 1.99
CA SER A 23 -43.37 1.32 2.83
C SER A 23 -42.75 1.83 4.13
N LEU A 24 -41.43 2.03 4.23
CA LEU A 24 -40.80 2.63 5.42
C LEU A 24 -39.77 3.74 5.14
N HIS A 25 -39.91 4.49 4.04
CA HIS A 25 -39.04 5.65 3.76
C HIS A 25 -39.79 6.93 3.38
N THR A 26 -40.93 7.19 4.02
CA THR A 26 -41.69 8.44 3.83
C THR A 26 -42.17 9.03 5.16
N LEU A 27 -41.25 9.57 5.96
CA LEU A 27 -41.58 10.57 6.98
C LEU A 27 -40.53 11.69 7.04
N LYS A 28 -40.82 12.73 6.24
CA LYS A 28 -40.67 14.16 6.51
C LYS A 28 -39.32 14.66 7.06
N SER A 29 -38.45 15.07 6.14
CA SER A 29 -37.61 16.26 6.35
C SER A 29 -38.49 17.52 6.27
N LYS A 30 -38.48 18.35 7.32
CA LYS A 30 -38.91 19.75 7.24
C LYS A 30 -37.65 20.61 7.02
N PRO A 31 -37.67 21.57 6.08
CA PRO A 31 -36.56 22.50 5.91
C PRO A 31 -36.66 23.62 6.94
N PHE A 32 -35.61 23.85 7.73
CA PHE A 32 -35.45 25.08 8.48
C PHE A 32 -34.84 26.16 7.58
N PHE A 33 -35.65 27.17 7.29
CA PHE A 33 -35.21 28.44 6.72
C PHE A 33 -34.51 29.26 7.80
N THR A 34 -33.47 29.95 7.35
CA THR A 34 -32.70 30.98 8.04
C THR A 34 -33.56 32.18 8.41
N SER A 35 -33.44 32.65 9.66
CA SER A 35 -33.64 34.06 9.99
C SER A 35 -32.61 34.49 11.03
N ALA A 36 -31.65 35.28 10.57
CA ALA A 36 -30.81 36.11 11.41
C ALA A 36 -31.64 37.30 11.89
N ARG A 37 -31.78 37.49 13.21
CA ARG A 37 -32.09 38.79 13.83
C ARG A 37 -31.78 38.76 15.33
N THR A 38 -30.83 39.62 15.71
CA THR A 38 -30.74 40.41 16.95
C THR A 38 -30.91 39.67 18.28
N TRP A 39 -29.78 39.30 18.90
CA TRP A 39 -29.66 39.10 20.35
C TRP A 39 -28.81 40.22 20.91
N ASN A 40 -29.46 41.28 21.40
CA ASN A 40 -28.90 42.17 22.41
C ASN A 40 -29.99 42.34 23.47
N GLN A 41 -29.59 42.16 24.73
CA GLN A 41 -30.36 42.27 25.97
C GLN A 41 -31.25 41.07 26.33
N VAL A 42 -30.71 40.21 27.19
CA VAL A 42 -31.50 39.44 28.16
C VAL A 42 -30.97 39.82 29.53
N GLU A 43 -31.88 40.30 30.37
CA GLU A 43 -31.66 40.68 31.77
C GLU A 43 -31.27 39.46 32.61
N ASP A 44 -30.35 39.68 33.54
CA ASP A 44 -29.83 38.67 34.47
C ASP A 44 -30.92 38.19 35.45
N ASP A 45 -31.24 36.89 35.41
CA ASP A 45 -32.07 36.22 36.42
C ASP A 45 -31.22 35.91 37.67
N PRO A 46 -31.56 36.47 38.86
CA PRO A 46 -30.83 36.26 40.11
C PRO A 46 -30.84 34.81 40.63
N SER A 47 -31.65 33.92 40.04
CA SER A 47 -31.68 32.50 40.42
C SER A 47 -30.48 31.68 39.91
N THR A 48 -29.69 32.21 38.97
CA THR A 48 -28.57 31.48 38.34
C THR A 48 -27.21 31.68 39.02
N ARG A 49 -27.11 32.57 40.01
CA ARG A 49 -25.86 32.87 40.74
C ARG A 49 -25.24 31.70 41.54
N PRO A 50 -25.98 30.72 42.10
CA PRO A 50 -25.35 29.64 42.88
C PRO A 50 -24.63 28.60 42.01
N LEU A 51 -24.92 28.51 40.71
CA LEU A 51 -24.38 27.47 39.83
C LEU A 51 -23.02 27.83 39.19
N ARG A 52 -22.49 29.03 39.46
CA ARG A 52 -21.18 29.48 38.92
C ARG A 52 -20.02 29.38 39.91
N GLN A 53 -20.23 28.87 41.13
CA GLN A 53 -19.12 28.60 42.04
C GLN A 53 -18.36 27.35 41.61
N ARG A 54 -17.06 27.51 41.32
CA ARG A 54 -16.13 26.43 40.98
C ARG A 54 -16.04 25.46 42.16
N TYR A 55 -16.27 24.17 41.89
CA TYR A 55 -16.08 23.10 42.85
C TYR A 55 -14.64 23.11 43.41
N PRO A 56 -14.44 22.92 44.72
CA PRO A 56 -13.10 22.84 45.32
C PRO A 56 -12.38 21.55 44.88
N THR A 57 -11.12 21.70 44.47
CA THR A 57 -10.24 20.65 43.90
C THR A 57 -9.56 19.76 44.95
N SER A 58 -10.19 19.52 46.12
CA SER A 58 -9.63 18.57 47.10
C SER A 58 -9.96 17.13 46.73
N PRO A 59 -9.05 16.15 47.00
CA PRO A 59 -9.28 14.75 46.70
C PRO A 59 -10.44 14.22 47.54
N LEU A 60 -11.49 13.78 46.84
CA LEU A 60 -12.74 13.31 47.41
C LEU A 60 -12.51 12.04 48.26
N SER A 61 -12.82 12.12 49.56
CA SER A 61 -13.33 10.97 50.30
C SER A 61 -14.54 10.41 49.56
N PRO A 62 -14.77 9.08 49.56
CA PRO A 62 -15.87 8.48 48.82
C PRO A 62 -17.18 9.08 49.32
N ILE A 63 -17.84 9.82 48.43
CA ILE A 63 -19.12 10.52 48.68
C ILE A 63 -20.29 9.53 48.80
N PHE A 64 -20.03 8.24 48.61
CA PHE A 64 -20.95 7.18 48.94
C PHE A 64 -20.80 6.88 50.43
N GLU A 65 -21.73 7.43 51.22
CA GLU A 65 -22.01 6.94 52.56
C GLU A 65 -22.08 5.41 52.50
N SER A 66 -21.26 4.75 53.31
CA SER A 66 -21.35 3.32 53.55
C SER A 66 -22.80 2.99 53.84
N ILE A 67 -23.42 2.08 53.07
CA ILE A 67 -24.81 1.62 53.24
C ILE A 67 -25.01 1.29 54.72
N SER A 68 -25.57 2.24 55.47
CA SER A 68 -25.90 2.07 56.86
C SER A 68 -27.20 1.28 56.90
N SER A 69 -27.33 0.42 57.91
CA SER A 69 -28.48 -0.47 58.14
C SER A 69 -29.84 0.25 58.26
N GLU A 70 -29.84 1.58 58.25
CA GLU A 70 -31.02 2.44 58.34
C GLU A 70 -31.85 2.44 57.04
N TYR A 71 -31.23 2.19 55.88
CA TYR A 71 -31.94 2.08 54.60
C TYR A 71 -32.64 0.72 54.37
N LEU A 72 -32.47 -0.25 55.28
CA LEU A 72 -33.11 -1.57 55.19
C LEU A 72 -34.37 -1.71 56.06
N ALA A 73 -34.89 -0.62 56.63
CA ALA A 73 -36.15 -0.67 57.35
C ALA A 73 -37.32 -0.99 56.40
N PRO A 74 -38.06 -2.09 56.59
CA PRO A 74 -39.20 -2.42 55.76
C PRO A 74 -40.38 -1.55 56.18
N SER A 75 -40.70 -0.53 55.38
CA SER A 75 -41.93 0.25 55.53
C SER A 75 -43.13 -0.68 55.32
N THR A 76 -43.73 -1.11 56.43
CA THR A 76 -44.94 -1.91 56.45
C THR A 76 -46.12 -1.13 55.89
N SER A 77 -46.82 -1.77 54.95
CA SER A 77 -48.23 -1.61 54.61
C SER A 77 -48.72 -0.22 54.16
N THR A 78 -48.86 -0.04 52.85
CA THR A 78 -50.07 0.56 52.30
C THR A 78 -50.42 -0.10 50.97
N SER A 79 -51.57 -0.76 50.97
CA SER A 79 -52.15 -1.57 49.90
C SER A 79 -52.56 -0.69 48.71
N GLY A 80 -51.61 -0.36 47.85
CA GLY A 80 -51.86 0.29 46.56
C GLY A 80 -51.40 -0.63 45.44
N SER A 81 -52.34 -1.14 44.64
CA SER A 81 -52.10 -1.97 43.45
C SER A 81 -51.49 -1.14 42.30
N GLY A 82 -50.37 -0.47 42.56
CA GLY A 82 -49.49 0.08 41.53
C GLY A 82 -48.56 -1.02 41.07
N SER A 83 -48.50 -1.25 39.76
CA SER A 83 -47.52 -2.12 39.10
C SER A 83 -46.11 -1.75 39.58
N GLY A 84 -45.63 -2.45 40.60
CA GLY A 84 -44.31 -2.25 41.18
C GLY A 84 -43.29 -2.62 40.12
N SER A 85 -42.75 -1.62 39.43
CA SER A 85 -41.58 -1.76 38.60
C SER A 85 -40.45 -2.23 39.51
N THR A 86 -40.24 -3.54 39.53
CA THR A 86 -39.08 -4.16 40.14
C THR A 86 -37.87 -3.58 39.41
N TYR A 87 -37.22 -2.60 40.03
CA TYR A 87 -35.90 -2.11 39.62
C TYR A 87 -34.94 -3.28 39.78
N VAL A 88 -34.89 -4.15 38.78
CA VAL A 88 -33.86 -5.19 38.68
C VAL A 88 -32.54 -4.44 38.58
N SER A 89 -31.76 -4.49 39.66
CA SER A 89 -30.42 -3.91 39.72
C SER A 89 -29.64 -4.40 38.51
N ARG A 90 -29.46 -3.52 37.52
CA ARG A 90 -28.73 -3.87 36.30
C ARG A 90 -27.28 -4.12 36.69
N ARG A 91 -26.72 -5.25 36.27
CA ARG A 91 -25.29 -5.54 36.49
C ARG A 91 -24.45 -4.52 35.73
N GLY A 92 -23.26 -4.18 36.26
CA GLY A 92 -22.37 -3.23 35.62
C GLY A 92 -22.05 -3.61 34.17
N SER A 93 -21.91 -4.92 33.90
CA SER A 93 -21.70 -5.45 32.56
C SER A 93 -22.82 -5.14 31.56
N ASP A 94 -24.08 -5.07 32.03
CA ASP A 94 -25.22 -4.78 31.16
C ASP A 94 -25.26 -3.29 30.83
N LEU A 95 -24.95 -2.42 31.81
CA LEU A 95 -24.77 -0.98 31.57
C LEU A 95 -23.63 -0.71 30.59
N LEU A 96 -22.51 -1.43 30.72
CA LEU A 96 -21.40 -1.36 29.78
C LEU A 96 -21.82 -1.73 28.35
N ARG A 97 -22.60 -2.82 28.22
CA ARG A 97 -23.08 -3.29 26.92
C ARG A 97 -24.06 -2.29 26.29
N ASP A 98 -24.93 -1.70 27.11
CA ASP A 98 -25.90 -0.69 26.68
C ASP A 98 -25.19 0.60 26.25
N ALA A 99 -24.20 1.08 27.00
CA ALA A 99 -23.39 2.25 26.62
C ALA A 99 -22.68 2.06 25.27
N VAL A 100 -22.10 0.88 25.02
CA VAL A 100 -21.44 0.57 23.73
C VAL A 100 -22.45 0.45 22.58
N ARG A 101 -23.67 -0.03 22.85
CA ARG A 101 -24.75 -0.11 21.84
C ARG A 101 -25.31 1.27 21.48
N GLU A 102 -25.37 2.17 22.47
CA GLU A 102 -25.81 3.56 22.31
C GLU A 102 -24.69 4.48 21.79
N GLU A 103 -23.53 3.92 21.43
CA GLU A 103 -22.35 4.66 20.95
C GLU A 103 -21.81 5.70 21.94
N ARG A 104 -22.13 5.57 23.24
CA ARG A 104 -21.57 6.38 24.32
C ARG A 104 -20.20 5.83 24.74
N TYR A 105 -19.22 5.95 23.85
CA TYR A 105 -17.92 5.30 24.01
C TYR A 105 -17.11 5.83 25.20
N ASP A 106 -17.20 7.12 25.50
CA ASP A 106 -16.50 7.70 26.66
C ASP A 106 -17.03 7.13 27.98
N ASP A 107 -18.35 7.05 28.13
CA ASP A 107 -19.01 6.41 29.27
C ASP A 107 -18.62 4.93 29.37
N ALA A 108 -18.57 4.23 28.23
CA ALA A 108 -18.15 2.83 28.19
C ALA A 108 -16.69 2.64 28.63
N LEU A 109 -15.78 3.58 28.33
CA LEU A 109 -14.39 3.54 28.80
C LEU A 109 -14.30 3.75 30.31
N ILE A 110 -15.10 4.64 30.88
CA ILE A 110 -15.17 4.88 32.33
C ILE A 110 -15.73 3.64 33.03
N LEU A 111 -16.90 3.16 32.59
CA LEU A 111 -17.55 1.96 33.13
C LEU A 111 -16.64 0.72 33.05
N HIS A 112 -15.91 0.54 31.95
CA HIS A 112 -14.95 -0.55 31.82
C HIS A 112 -13.86 -0.50 32.91
N ARG A 113 -13.32 0.68 33.20
CA ARG A 113 -12.32 0.85 34.27
C ARG A 113 -12.91 0.60 35.66
N GLU A 114 -14.13 1.09 35.92
CA GLU A 114 -14.82 0.87 37.19
C GLU A 114 -15.14 -0.60 37.44
N ILE A 115 -15.62 -1.32 36.42
CA ILE A 115 -15.93 -2.76 36.50
C ILE A 115 -14.64 -3.58 36.70
N LEU A 116 -13.54 -3.21 36.05
CA LEU A 116 -12.24 -3.84 36.31
C LEU A 116 -11.73 -3.55 37.72
N ALA A 117 -11.93 -2.33 38.23
CA ALA A 117 -11.55 -1.94 39.59
C ALA A 117 -12.38 -2.67 40.66
N SER A 118 -13.64 -2.99 40.39
CA SER A 118 -14.49 -3.78 41.28
C SER A 118 -14.21 -5.28 41.23
N GLY A 119 -13.42 -5.76 40.27
CA GLY A 119 -13.13 -7.17 40.06
C GLY A 119 -14.30 -7.97 39.48
N GLU A 120 -15.34 -7.30 38.96
CA GLU A 120 -16.46 -7.96 38.32
C GLU A 120 -16.06 -8.48 36.92
N SER A 121 -16.42 -9.72 36.61
CA SER A 121 -16.10 -10.35 35.33
C SER A 121 -16.98 -9.82 34.21
N ILE A 122 -16.36 -9.23 33.17
CA ILE A 122 -17.08 -8.74 31.99
C ILE A 122 -17.36 -9.90 31.03
N PRO A 123 -18.63 -10.24 30.77
CA PRO A 123 -18.97 -11.31 29.84
C PRO A 123 -18.59 -10.92 28.40
N PRO A 124 -18.05 -11.85 27.60
CA PRO A 124 -17.62 -11.52 26.26
C PRO A 124 -18.78 -11.16 25.34
N SER A 125 -18.61 -10.16 24.48
CA SER A 125 -19.66 -9.71 23.55
C SER A 125 -19.11 -9.19 22.23
N ILE A 126 -19.84 -9.43 21.13
CA ILE A 126 -19.48 -8.92 19.81
C ILE A 126 -19.65 -7.40 19.70
N THR A 127 -20.48 -6.79 20.57
CA THR A 127 -20.72 -5.35 20.57
C THR A 127 -19.46 -4.56 20.87
N TYR A 128 -18.53 -5.10 21.64
CA TYR A 128 -17.26 -4.44 21.97
C TYR A 128 -16.34 -4.21 20.77
N ILE A 129 -16.67 -4.72 19.59
CA ILE A 129 -15.91 -4.41 18.39
C ILE A 129 -16.11 -2.95 17.92
N SER A 130 -17.26 -2.34 18.21
CA SER A 130 -17.52 -0.94 17.83
C SER A 130 -16.60 0.01 18.60
N ILE A 131 -16.40 -0.22 19.90
CA ILE A 131 -15.50 0.60 20.71
C ILE A 131 -14.03 0.43 20.31
N ILE A 132 -13.59 -0.78 19.95
CA ILE A 132 -12.23 -1.00 19.42
C ILE A 132 -12.02 -0.17 18.14
N LEU A 133 -13.00 -0.18 17.24
CA LEU A 133 -12.93 0.60 16.00
C LEU A 133 -13.00 2.11 16.27
N HIS A 134 -13.77 2.55 17.26
CA HIS A 134 -13.83 3.94 17.69
C HIS A 134 -12.47 4.40 18.22
N ILE A 135 -11.88 3.64 19.16
CA ILE A 135 -10.55 3.91 19.72
C ILE A 135 -9.50 4.02 18.61
N LEU A 136 -9.47 3.06 17.67
CA LEU A 136 -8.50 3.06 16.55
C LEU A 136 -8.72 4.17 15.52
N ARG A 137 -9.90 4.78 15.46
CA ARG A 137 -10.21 5.90 14.56
C ARG A 137 -10.04 7.26 15.23
N SER A 138 -10.06 7.30 16.56
CA SER A 138 -9.86 8.54 17.30
C SER A 138 -8.46 9.11 17.02
N PRO A 139 -8.35 10.40 16.65
CA PRO A 139 -7.05 11.04 16.44
C PRO A 139 -6.37 11.19 17.79
N THR A 140 -5.44 10.29 18.11
CA THR A 140 -4.67 10.35 19.36
C THR A 140 -3.25 10.84 19.11
N PRO A 141 -2.73 11.70 20.01
CA PRO A 141 -1.36 12.16 19.91
C PRO A 141 -0.39 10.96 20.05
N PRO A 142 0.77 10.99 19.37
CA PRO A 142 1.74 9.89 19.37
C PRO A 142 2.17 9.44 20.78
N SER A 143 2.28 10.37 21.73
CA SER A 143 2.65 10.13 23.12
C SER A 143 1.67 9.21 23.86
N SER A 144 0.40 9.16 23.45
CA SER A 144 -0.65 8.37 24.09
C SER A 144 -0.93 7.03 23.39
N ARG A 145 -0.19 6.69 22.33
CA ARG A 145 -0.44 5.47 21.52
C ARG A 145 -0.25 4.18 22.32
N ALA A 146 0.73 4.11 23.21
CA ALA A 146 0.95 2.91 24.03
C ALA A 146 -0.25 2.60 24.93
N ALA A 147 -0.83 3.62 25.57
CA ALA A 147 -2.02 3.49 26.39
C ALA A 147 -3.26 3.13 25.54
N LEU A 148 -3.37 3.71 24.34
CA LEU A 148 -4.41 3.35 23.39
C LEU A 148 -4.34 1.86 23.02
N TYR A 149 -3.15 1.36 22.72
CA TYR A 149 -2.97 -0.03 22.32
C TYR A 149 -3.23 -1.01 23.46
N ALA A 150 -2.84 -0.67 24.69
CA ALA A 150 -3.22 -1.43 25.86
C ALA A 150 -4.76 -1.52 25.97
N SER A 151 -5.46 -0.38 25.87
CA SER A 151 -6.92 -0.36 25.89
C SER A 151 -7.55 -1.19 24.76
N VAL A 152 -7.02 -1.09 23.53
CA VAL A 152 -7.49 -1.92 22.40
C VAL A 152 -7.32 -3.40 22.69
N LEU A 153 -6.19 -3.81 23.28
CA LEU A 153 -5.96 -5.21 23.64
C LEU A 153 -6.91 -5.68 24.73
N ASP A 154 -7.16 -4.86 25.75
CA ASP A 154 -8.12 -5.17 26.83
C ASP A 154 -9.51 -5.42 26.25
N TRP A 155 -10.01 -4.50 25.43
CA TRP A 155 -11.30 -4.67 24.74
C TRP A 155 -11.31 -5.88 23.78
N PHE A 156 -10.17 -6.18 23.15
CA PHE A 156 -10.04 -7.35 22.28
C PHE A 156 -10.13 -8.66 23.06
N THR A 157 -9.68 -8.70 24.32
CA THR A 157 -9.86 -9.87 25.20
C THR A 157 -11.33 -10.11 25.56
N LEU A 158 -12.20 -9.11 25.46
CA LEU A 158 -13.65 -9.22 25.70
C LEU A 158 -14.44 -9.73 24.47
N LEU A 159 -13.79 -9.98 23.34
CA LEU A 159 -14.47 -10.57 22.19
C LEU A 159 -14.86 -12.04 22.46
N PRO A 160 -16.01 -12.52 21.95
CA PRO A 160 -16.40 -13.93 22.08
C PRO A 160 -15.38 -14.87 21.40
N SER A 161 -15.42 -16.16 21.77
CA SER A 161 -14.65 -17.19 21.07
C SER A 161 -15.37 -17.62 19.78
N ARG A 162 -14.64 -18.18 18.80
CA ARG A 162 -15.23 -18.62 17.53
C ARG A 162 -16.34 -19.64 17.72
N SER A 163 -16.18 -20.56 18.66
CA SER A 163 -17.16 -21.60 19.00
C SER A 163 -18.47 -21.07 19.55
N SER A 164 -18.48 -19.89 20.18
CA SER A 164 -19.69 -19.29 20.74
C SER A 164 -20.49 -18.46 19.73
N LEU A 165 -20.03 -18.35 18.49
CA LEU A 165 -20.63 -17.51 17.45
C LEU A 165 -21.35 -18.32 16.37
N SER A 166 -22.52 -17.85 15.97
CA SER A 166 -23.17 -18.32 14.76
C SER A 166 -22.35 -17.96 13.51
N ASN A 167 -22.60 -18.64 12.39
CA ASN A 167 -21.87 -18.37 11.15
C ASN A 167 -22.11 -16.96 10.59
N SER A 168 -23.31 -16.39 10.80
CA SER A 168 -23.64 -15.02 10.38
C SER A 168 -22.88 -14.00 11.24
N GLU A 169 -22.89 -14.16 12.56
CA GLU A 169 -22.13 -13.29 13.47
C GLU A 169 -20.64 -13.36 13.20
N TYR A 170 -20.10 -14.55 12.97
CA TYR A 170 -18.69 -14.72 12.61
C TYR A 170 -18.34 -14.03 11.28
N SER A 171 -19.23 -14.05 10.29
CA SER A 171 -19.01 -13.33 9.03
C SER A 171 -18.96 -11.81 9.23
N ASN A 172 -19.83 -11.27 10.08
CA ASN A 172 -19.81 -9.85 10.45
C ASN A 172 -18.55 -9.49 11.23
N LEU A 173 -18.21 -10.30 12.24
CA LEU A 173 -16.99 -10.16 13.03
C LEU A 173 -15.75 -10.16 12.14
N LYS A 174 -15.67 -11.09 11.19
CA LYS A 174 -14.53 -11.22 10.27
C LYS A 174 -14.27 -9.94 9.46
N THR A 175 -15.32 -9.22 9.05
CA THR A 175 -15.19 -7.94 8.35
C THR A 175 -14.60 -6.88 9.28
N ASN A 176 -15.07 -6.83 10.52
CA ASN A 176 -14.56 -5.89 11.52
C ASN A 176 -13.13 -6.22 11.97
N LEU A 177 -12.77 -7.50 12.14
CA LEU A 177 -11.39 -7.93 12.41
C LEU A 177 -10.44 -7.51 11.28
N HIS A 178 -10.92 -7.43 10.04
CA HIS A 178 -10.14 -6.89 8.93
C HIS A 178 -9.88 -5.40 9.06
N ASN A 179 -10.89 -4.64 9.46
CA ASN A 179 -10.75 -3.20 9.70
C ASN A 179 -9.82 -2.94 10.89
N ILE A 180 -9.98 -3.65 12.00
CA ILE A 180 -9.10 -3.55 13.19
C ILE A 180 -7.66 -3.83 12.79
N LYS A 181 -7.42 -4.96 12.12
CA LYS A 181 -6.09 -5.32 11.64
C LYS A 181 -5.50 -4.24 10.75
N TYR A 182 -6.27 -3.75 9.77
CA TYR A 182 -5.81 -2.72 8.84
C TYR A 182 -5.42 -1.44 9.57
N LEU A 183 -6.30 -0.94 10.44
CA LEU A 183 -6.06 0.27 11.23
C LEU A 183 -4.83 0.09 12.13
N MET A 184 -4.71 -1.03 12.83
CA MET A 184 -3.54 -1.29 13.68
C MET A 184 -2.26 -1.35 12.83
N THR A 185 -2.24 -2.06 11.70
CA THR A 185 -1.05 -2.08 10.83
C THR A 185 -0.70 -0.73 10.20
N GLN A 186 -1.64 0.22 10.14
CA GLN A 186 -1.37 1.57 9.61
C GLN A 186 -0.81 2.53 10.65
N TYR A 187 -1.24 2.40 11.90
CA TYR A 187 -0.91 3.37 12.95
C TYR A 187 0.19 2.89 13.91
N MET A 188 0.50 1.59 13.92
CA MET A 188 1.45 1.01 14.86
C MET A 188 2.89 1.16 14.36
N ASP A 189 3.67 1.95 15.11
CA ASP A 189 5.13 1.93 15.03
C ASP A 189 5.73 0.76 15.83
N ASP A 190 4.99 0.24 16.83
CA ASP A 190 5.36 -0.89 17.68
C ASP A 190 4.67 -2.20 17.24
N LEU A 191 5.45 -3.25 17.06
CA LEU A 191 4.97 -4.58 16.65
C LEU A 191 4.45 -5.41 17.82
N HIS A 192 4.78 -5.06 19.07
CA HIS A 192 4.43 -5.84 20.25
C HIS A 192 2.90 -5.93 20.49
N PRO A 193 2.10 -4.85 20.36
CA PRO A 193 0.65 -4.95 20.48
C PRO A 193 0.01 -5.76 19.35
N LEU A 194 0.55 -5.69 18.13
CA LEU A 194 0.10 -6.51 17.01
C LEU A 194 0.34 -8.01 17.27
N ALA A 195 1.50 -8.35 17.83
CA ALA A 195 1.85 -9.70 18.25
C ALA A 195 0.89 -10.20 19.35
N ARG A 196 0.67 -9.40 20.40
CA ARG A 196 -0.29 -9.73 21.47
C ARG A 196 -1.71 -9.91 20.96
N MET A 197 -2.20 -9.04 20.08
CA MET A 197 -3.52 -9.20 19.48
C MET A 197 -3.62 -10.51 18.68
N ALA A 198 -2.59 -10.86 17.92
CA ALA A 198 -2.57 -12.11 17.17
C ALA A 198 -2.63 -13.34 18.08
N ILE A 199 -1.91 -13.33 19.22
CA ILE A 199 -1.94 -14.40 20.23
C ILE A 199 -3.33 -14.51 20.87
N ILE A 200 -3.91 -13.39 21.32
CA ILE A 200 -5.29 -13.38 21.88
C ILE A 200 -6.28 -13.88 20.83
N GLY A 201 -6.13 -13.44 19.59
CA GLY A 201 -6.95 -13.87 18.46
C GLY A 201 -6.84 -15.37 18.20
N ALA A 202 -5.64 -15.93 18.23
CA ALA A 202 -5.40 -17.37 18.14
C ALA A 202 -6.11 -18.14 19.26
N GLY A 203 -5.98 -17.67 20.51
CA GLY A 203 -6.65 -18.25 21.68
C GLY A 203 -8.18 -18.25 21.64
N LYS A 204 -8.77 -17.37 20.82
CA LYS A 204 -10.23 -17.28 20.58
C LYS A 204 -10.70 -17.98 19.30
N GLY A 205 -9.81 -18.67 18.57
CA GLY A 205 -10.15 -19.38 17.33
C GLY A 205 -10.06 -18.52 16.07
N TYR A 206 -9.53 -17.31 16.17
CA TYR A 206 -9.29 -16.38 15.05
C TYR A 206 -7.91 -16.54 14.41
N GLY A 207 -7.13 -17.55 14.83
CA GLY A 207 -5.75 -17.77 14.36
C GLY A 207 -5.62 -17.81 12.83
N ARG A 208 -6.58 -18.43 12.11
CA ARG A 208 -6.58 -18.47 10.64
C ARG A 208 -6.61 -17.07 10.00
N PHE A 209 -7.31 -16.13 10.62
CA PHE A 209 -7.44 -14.76 10.13
C PHE A 209 -6.13 -13.98 10.32
N PHE A 210 -5.54 -14.09 11.51
CA PHE A 210 -4.33 -13.36 11.86
C PHE A 210 -3.06 -13.94 11.24
N ALA A 211 -2.96 -15.26 11.11
CA ALA A 211 -1.76 -15.90 10.58
C ALA A 211 -1.42 -15.51 9.14
N LYS A 212 -2.42 -15.19 8.32
CA LYS A 212 -2.20 -14.83 6.92
C LYS A 212 -1.34 -13.58 6.77
N ASP A 213 -1.59 -12.56 7.61
CA ASP A 213 -1.04 -11.23 7.43
C ASP A 213 -0.20 -10.80 8.65
N LEU A 214 -0.68 -11.01 9.88
CA LEU A 214 0.05 -10.57 11.08
C LEU A 214 1.22 -11.45 11.45
N VAL A 215 1.07 -12.79 11.44
CA VAL A 215 2.21 -13.68 11.75
C VAL A 215 3.36 -13.41 10.78
N ARG A 216 3.06 -13.27 9.49
CA ARG A 216 4.07 -12.88 8.49
C ARG A 216 4.69 -11.52 8.81
N THR A 217 3.90 -10.51 9.15
CA THR A 217 4.39 -9.13 9.40
C THR A 217 5.27 -9.07 10.65
N VAL A 218 4.80 -9.63 11.76
CA VAL A 218 5.54 -9.67 13.03
C VAL A 218 6.82 -10.47 12.85
N VAL A 219 6.76 -11.69 12.31
CA VAL A 219 7.96 -12.50 12.08
C VAL A 219 8.91 -11.75 11.16
N TYR A 220 8.45 -11.16 10.04
CA TYR A 220 9.31 -10.47 9.08
C TYR A 220 10.03 -9.25 9.65
N LEU A 221 9.39 -8.49 10.55
CA LEU A 221 9.89 -7.19 11.03
C LEU A 221 10.53 -7.21 12.43
N THR A 222 10.44 -8.32 13.18
CA THR A 222 11.02 -8.43 14.53
C THR A 222 12.28 -9.29 14.55
N GLU A 223 13.11 -9.12 15.59
CA GLU A 223 14.31 -9.92 15.82
C GLU A 223 14.00 -11.43 15.96
N PRO A 224 14.91 -12.33 15.55
CA PRO A 224 14.70 -13.79 15.57
C PRO A 224 14.14 -14.33 16.89
N GLY A 225 14.75 -13.94 18.02
CA GLY A 225 14.35 -14.42 19.34
C GLY A 225 12.94 -13.97 19.73
N TYR A 226 12.56 -12.74 19.38
CA TYR A 226 11.20 -12.27 19.61
C TYR A 226 10.20 -12.96 18.68
N SER A 227 10.51 -13.08 17.38
CA SER A 227 9.64 -13.73 16.40
C SER A 227 9.41 -15.21 16.72
N GLU A 228 10.43 -15.92 17.21
CA GLU A 228 10.31 -17.31 17.64
C GLU A 228 9.40 -17.43 18.86
N LYS A 229 9.67 -16.63 19.91
CA LYS A 229 8.84 -16.59 21.11
C LYS A 229 7.37 -16.28 20.78
N PHE A 230 7.15 -15.23 19.99
CA PHE A 230 5.82 -14.85 19.52
C PHE A 230 5.14 -16.02 18.78
N TYR A 231 5.84 -16.67 17.86
CA TYR A 231 5.25 -17.74 17.07
C TYR A 231 4.88 -18.96 17.92
N ARG A 232 5.74 -19.34 18.88
CA ARG A 232 5.43 -20.42 19.83
C ARG A 232 4.24 -20.08 20.72
N GLU A 233 4.17 -18.85 21.25
CA GLU A 233 3.00 -18.38 22.02
C GLU A 233 1.72 -18.39 21.18
N PHE A 234 1.81 -17.99 19.90
CA PHE A 234 0.68 -18.01 18.97
C PHE A 234 0.21 -19.44 18.68
N GLU A 235 1.14 -20.37 18.43
CA GLU A 235 0.85 -21.78 18.16
C GLU A 235 0.23 -22.47 19.38
N ALA A 236 0.78 -22.22 20.58
CA ALA A 236 0.25 -22.73 21.85
C ALA A 236 -1.16 -22.20 22.13
N ALA A 237 -1.40 -20.90 21.94
CA ALA A 237 -2.74 -20.31 22.13
C ALA A 237 -3.77 -20.90 21.16
N ALA A 238 -3.38 -21.11 19.90
CA ALA A 238 -4.24 -21.72 18.91
C ALA A 238 -4.52 -23.20 19.19
N SER A 239 -3.51 -23.94 19.69
CA SER A 239 -3.63 -25.35 20.08
C SER A 239 -4.62 -25.51 21.24
N ALA A 240 -4.44 -24.72 22.31
CA ALA A 240 -5.36 -24.70 23.45
C ALA A 240 -6.80 -24.35 23.04
N CYS A 241 -6.98 -23.47 22.04
CA CYS A 241 -8.30 -23.19 21.50
C CYS A 241 -8.88 -24.39 20.72
N ALA A 242 -8.06 -25.07 19.92
CA ALA A 242 -8.51 -26.21 19.14
C ALA A 242 -8.90 -27.41 20.01
N GLU A 243 -8.19 -27.63 21.12
CA GLU A 243 -8.53 -28.65 22.13
C GLU A 243 -9.90 -28.37 22.76
N ARG A 244 -10.15 -27.12 23.16
CA ARG A 244 -11.47 -26.70 23.69
C ARG A 244 -12.61 -26.90 22.68
N GLU A 245 -12.33 -26.77 21.38
CA GLU A 245 -13.31 -26.94 20.30
C GLU A 245 -13.42 -28.39 19.81
N GLY A 246 -12.58 -29.31 20.27
CA GLY A 246 -12.51 -30.68 19.74
C GLY A 246 -12.09 -30.74 18.26
N SER A 247 -11.38 -29.73 17.76
CA SER A 247 -11.08 -29.55 16.32
C SER A 247 -9.60 -29.82 15.99
N SER A 248 -9.06 -30.95 16.48
CA SER A 248 -7.64 -31.30 16.34
C SER A 248 -7.18 -31.41 14.88
N GLU A 249 -7.94 -32.08 14.01
CA GLU A 249 -7.54 -32.28 12.60
C GLU A 249 -7.47 -30.95 11.83
N ALA A 250 -8.47 -30.09 12.02
CA ALA A 250 -8.50 -28.79 11.36
C ALA A 250 -7.43 -27.84 11.92
N PHE A 251 -6.96 -28.05 13.15
CA PHE A 251 -5.82 -27.34 13.72
C PHE A 251 -4.52 -27.73 13.02
N GLU A 252 -4.25 -29.01 12.83
CA GLU A 252 -3.03 -29.47 12.14
C GLU A 252 -2.94 -28.94 10.69
N GLU A 253 -4.06 -28.92 9.95
CA GLU A 253 -4.08 -28.32 8.61
C GLU A 253 -3.75 -26.83 8.65
N ARG A 254 -4.26 -26.09 9.65
CA ARG A 254 -3.96 -24.67 9.83
C ARG A 254 -2.52 -24.45 10.26
N ARG A 255 -2.00 -25.28 11.15
CA ARG A 255 -0.64 -25.26 11.67
C ARG A 255 0.39 -25.38 10.54
N ALA A 256 0.17 -26.31 9.61
CA ALA A 256 0.96 -26.43 8.38
C ALA A 256 1.00 -25.14 7.55
N VAL A 257 -0.16 -24.48 7.36
CA VAL A 257 -0.23 -23.19 6.65
C VAL A 257 0.53 -22.11 7.41
N TRP A 258 0.44 -22.07 8.73
CA TRP A 258 1.11 -21.07 9.55
C TRP A 258 2.63 -21.23 9.53
N ARG A 259 3.16 -22.45 9.76
CA ARG A 259 4.59 -22.73 9.65
C ARG A 259 5.13 -22.41 8.27
N SER A 260 4.38 -22.72 7.21
CA SER A 260 4.75 -22.33 5.84
C SER A 260 4.88 -20.82 5.66
N ARG A 261 4.06 -20.01 6.36
CA ARG A 261 4.13 -18.53 6.32
C ARG A 261 5.32 -18.00 7.12
N VAL A 262 5.63 -18.63 8.25
CA VAL A 262 6.81 -18.30 9.08
C VAL A 262 8.10 -18.56 8.32
N VAL A 263 8.25 -19.75 7.72
CA VAL A 263 9.40 -20.10 6.87
C VAL A 263 9.58 -19.06 5.75
N VAL A 264 8.49 -18.66 5.09
CA VAL A 264 8.55 -17.62 4.06
C VAL A 264 8.88 -16.24 4.63
N ALA A 265 8.39 -15.88 5.81
CA ALA A 265 8.70 -14.61 6.45
C ALA A 265 10.21 -14.53 6.80
N TYR A 266 10.76 -15.58 7.43
CA TYR A 266 12.19 -15.67 7.72
C TYR A 266 13.04 -15.62 6.45
N ALA A 267 12.71 -16.43 5.44
CA ALA A 267 13.41 -16.44 4.15
C ALA A 267 13.43 -15.06 3.48
N MET A 268 12.28 -14.38 3.45
CA MET A 268 12.15 -13.05 2.84
C MET A 268 12.93 -11.98 3.62
N SER A 269 13.08 -12.13 4.94
CA SER A 269 13.91 -11.25 5.78
C SER A 269 15.40 -11.58 5.75
N GLY A 270 15.80 -12.61 4.98
CA GLY A 270 17.21 -13.04 4.90
C GLY A 270 17.69 -13.88 6.08
N ARG A 271 16.78 -14.32 6.95
CA ARG A 271 17.06 -15.20 8.11
C ARG A 271 16.91 -16.66 7.69
N LEU A 272 17.92 -17.19 7.00
CA LEU A 272 17.81 -18.49 6.32
C LEU A 272 17.98 -19.66 7.29
N ALA A 273 18.84 -19.51 8.30
CA ALA A 273 19.05 -20.51 9.35
C ALA A 273 17.76 -20.77 10.16
N GLU A 274 17.04 -19.72 10.54
CA GLU A 274 15.79 -19.82 11.29
C GLU A 274 14.66 -20.37 10.41
N ALA A 275 14.65 -20.01 9.12
CA ALA A 275 13.72 -20.59 8.16
C ALA A 275 13.95 -22.11 7.99
N GLN A 276 15.21 -22.55 7.94
CA GLN A 276 15.58 -23.97 7.92
C GLN A 276 15.22 -24.65 9.23
N ALA A 277 15.53 -24.05 10.38
CA ALA A 277 15.22 -24.62 11.70
C ALA A 277 13.71 -24.93 11.85
N ILE A 278 12.84 -23.96 11.54
CA ILE A 278 11.38 -24.18 11.57
C ILE A 278 10.95 -25.24 10.54
N LEU A 279 11.61 -25.31 9.39
CA LEU A 279 11.31 -26.32 8.38
C LEU A 279 11.66 -27.74 8.87
N HIS A 280 12.86 -27.92 9.45
CA HIS A 280 13.28 -29.19 10.05
C HIS A 280 12.38 -29.60 11.19
N GLU A 281 12.06 -28.68 12.10
CA GLU A 281 11.11 -28.91 13.19
C GLU A 281 9.74 -29.37 12.64
N SER A 282 9.25 -28.72 11.59
CA SER A 282 7.99 -29.11 10.93
C SER A 282 8.04 -30.51 10.33
N VAL A 283 9.14 -30.87 9.67
CA VAL A 283 9.30 -32.20 9.06
C VAL A 283 9.40 -33.26 10.15
N ASN A 284 10.12 -32.99 11.23
CA ASN A 284 10.26 -33.90 12.38
C ASN A 284 8.91 -34.15 13.09
N GLU A 285 8.06 -33.13 13.14
CA GLU A 285 6.70 -33.25 13.66
C GLU A 285 5.69 -33.86 12.65
N GLY A 286 6.13 -34.20 11.44
CA GLY A 286 5.24 -34.73 10.39
C GLY A 286 4.29 -33.69 9.79
N ILE A 287 4.56 -32.40 9.98
CA ILE A 287 3.74 -31.29 9.47
C ILE A 287 4.12 -31.00 8.01
N ILE A 288 3.14 -31.11 7.13
CA ILE A 288 3.34 -30.93 5.69
C ILE A 288 3.42 -29.45 5.33
N ILE A 289 4.63 -28.95 5.14
CA ILE A 289 4.87 -27.57 4.68
C ILE A 289 4.46 -27.40 3.20
N GLN A 290 3.86 -26.25 2.89
CA GLN A 290 3.37 -25.95 1.55
C GLN A 290 4.54 -25.80 0.56
N THR A 291 4.41 -26.38 -0.64
CA THR A 291 5.48 -26.42 -1.67
C THR A 291 6.04 -25.04 -2.03
N TYR A 292 5.24 -23.97 -1.95
CA TYR A 292 5.76 -22.63 -2.25
C TYR A 292 6.76 -22.13 -1.20
N ALA A 293 6.67 -22.59 0.06
CA ALA A 293 7.62 -22.20 1.09
C ALA A 293 9.02 -22.73 0.78
N TYR A 294 9.14 -24.01 0.39
CA TYR A 294 10.37 -24.60 -0.15
C TYR A 294 10.90 -23.82 -1.35
N SER A 295 10.03 -23.46 -2.30
CA SER A 295 10.46 -22.74 -3.50
C SER A 295 10.98 -21.33 -3.24
N ILE A 296 10.43 -20.63 -2.23
CA ILE A 296 10.89 -19.31 -1.82
C ILE A 296 12.20 -19.45 -1.04
N LEU A 297 12.26 -20.33 -0.04
CA LEU A 297 13.47 -20.56 0.75
C LEU A 297 14.63 -21.00 -0.15
N GLY A 298 14.43 -21.98 -1.04
CA GLY A 298 15.45 -22.42 -1.99
C GLY A 298 15.89 -21.34 -2.97
N ARG A 299 15.01 -20.40 -3.35
CA ARG A 299 15.41 -19.22 -4.14
C ARG A 299 16.33 -18.31 -3.31
N HIS A 300 16.01 -18.08 -2.04
CA HIS A 300 16.82 -17.23 -1.17
C HIS A 300 18.17 -17.87 -0.81
N LEU A 301 18.25 -19.18 -0.56
CA LEU A 301 19.51 -19.90 -0.38
C LEU A 301 20.41 -19.77 -1.61
N LYS A 302 19.85 -19.97 -2.82
CA LYS A 302 20.57 -19.79 -4.09
C LYS A 302 21.09 -18.36 -4.27
N LEU A 303 20.30 -17.36 -3.87
CA LEU A 303 20.72 -15.95 -3.96
C LEU A 303 21.84 -15.61 -2.98
N LYS A 304 21.82 -16.17 -1.76
CA LYS A 304 22.90 -16.01 -0.79
C LYS A 304 24.11 -16.88 -1.05
N ARG A 305 24.01 -17.84 -1.97
CA ARG A 305 25.06 -18.84 -2.26
C ARG A 305 25.44 -19.64 -1.01
N GLU A 306 24.46 -19.92 -0.16
CA GLU A 306 24.65 -20.89 0.92
C GLU A 306 24.92 -22.28 0.31
N SER A 307 25.49 -23.19 1.11
CA SER A 307 26.07 -24.45 0.64
C SER A 307 25.11 -25.21 -0.30
N THR A 308 25.67 -25.84 -1.34
CA THR A 308 24.92 -26.75 -2.22
C THR A 308 24.20 -27.83 -1.42
N GLU A 309 24.80 -28.25 -0.31
CA GLU A 309 24.24 -29.17 0.68
C GLU A 309 22.89 -28.68 1.23
N ALA A 310 22.76 -27.41 1.63
CA ALA A 310 21.49 -26.86 2.12
C ALA A 310 20.38 -26.88 1.04
N ILE A 311 20.75 -26.70 -0.22
CA ILE A 311 19.81 -26.76 -1.35
C ILE A 311 19.41 -28.20 -1.66
N GLU A 312 20.37 -29.13 -1.63
CA GLU A 312 20.14 -30.56 -1.80
C GLU A 312 19.29 -31.14 -0.67
N GLU A 313 19.55 -30.72 0.57
CA GLU A 313 18.75 -31.06 1.73
C GLU A 313 17.32 -30.55 1.60
N LEU A 314 17.11 -29.28 1.19
CA LEU A 314 15.77 -28.77 0.91
C LEU A 314 15.05 -29.58 -0.18
N PHE A 315 15.77 -29.97 -1.23
CA PHE A 315 15.21 -30.78 -2.30
C PHE A 315 14.83 -32.16 -1.75
N PHE A 316 15.68 -32.78 -0.94
CA PHE A 316 15.41 -34.04 -0.28
C PHE A 316 14.18 -33.95 0.62
N LEU A 317 14.09 -32.95 1.51
CA LEU A 317 12.94 -32.71 2.39
C LEU A 317 11.64 -32.50 1.61
N GLN A 318 11.70 -31.78 0.49
CA GLN A 318 10.54 -31.56 -0.37
C GLN A 318 10.02 -32.85 -1.02
N HIS A 319 10.91 -33.80 -1.33
CA HIS A 319 10.53 -35.07 -1.97
C HIS A 319 10.22 -36.19 -0.96
N SER A 320 10.81 -36.14 0.24
CA SER A 320 10.59 -37.11 1.30
C SER A 320 9.26 -36.86 2.04
N THR A 321 8.78 -35.62 2.09
CA THR A 321 7.44 -35.33 2.58
C THR A 321 6.38 -35.94 1.63
N PRO A 322 5.57 -36.91 2.09
CA PRO A 322 4.57 -37.53 1.23
C PRO A 322 3.61 -36.45 0.74
N LEU A 323 3.55 -36.29 -0.58
CA LEU A 323 2.70 -35.33 -1.26
C LEU A 323 1.22 -35.64 -1.02
N ARG A 324 0.70 -35.28 0.16
CA ARG A 324 -0.74 -35.13 0.41
C ARG A 324 -1.18 -33.82 -0.23
N ILE A 325 -0.94 -33.68 -1.54
CA ILE A 325 -1.43 -32.54 -2.32
C ILE A 325 -2.93 -32.58 -2.19
N ALA A 326 -3.51 -31.66 -1.42
CA ALA A 326 -4.93 -31.37 -1.53
C ALA A 326 -5.21 -31.13 -3.02
N PRO A 327 -6.04 -31.94 -3.70
CA PRO A 327 -6.20 -31.93 -5.17
C PRO A 327 -6.65 -30.57 -5.75
N ILE A 328 -6.96 -29.61 -4.87
CA ILE A 328 -7.43 -28.25 -5.14
C ILE A 328 -6.30 -27.34 -5.67
N GLU A 329 -5.08 -27.37 -5.10
CA GLU A 329 -4.01 -26.43 -5.52
C GLU A 329 -3.35 -26.82 -6.84
N ARG A 330 -3.12 -28.11 -7.09
CA ARG A 330 -2.54 -28.61 -8.36
C ARG A 330 -3.45 -28.31 -9.55
N LYS A 331 -4.77 -28.45 -9.40
CA LYS A 331 -5.75 -28.06 -10.42
C LYS A 331 -5.81 -26.55 -10.66
N ALA A 332 -5.62 -25.72 -9.63
CA ALA A 332 -5.61 -24.28 -9.77
C ALA A 332 -4.33 -23.76 -10.46
N ARG A 333 -3.17 -24.37 -10.17
CA ARG A 333 -1.88 -23.99 -10.76
C ARG A 333 -1.74 -24.40 -12.22
N LEU A 334 -2.09 -25.65 -12.57
CA LEU A 334 -2.08 -26.12 -13.97
C LEU A 334 -3.00 -25.28 -14.86
N LYS A 335 -4.13 -24.80 -14.33
CA LYS A 335 -5.02 -23.86 -15.04
C LYS A 335 -4.43 -22.45 -15.24
N ARG A 336 -3.51 -22.00 -14.40
CA ARG A 336 -2.86 -20.68 -14.53
C ARG A 336 -1.72 -20.69 -15.54
N GLU A 337 -0.90 -21.74 -15.53
CA GLU A 337 0.29 -21.84 -16.40
C GLU A 337 -0.09 -22.15 -17.86
N ALA A 338 -1.22 -22.83 -18.11
CA ALA A 338 -1.71 -23.07 -19.47
C ALA A 338 -2.25 -21.81 -20.19
N ALA A 339 -2.53 -20.70 -19.48
CA ALA A 339 -3.30 -19.58 -20.02
C ALA A 339 -2.68 -18.78 -21.19
N PRO A 340 -1.35 -18.54 -21.30
CA PRO A 340 -0.79 -17.72 -22.39
C PRO A 340 -0.89 -18.39 -23.76
N ILE A 341 -0.75 -19.72 -23.82
CA ILE A 341 -0.75 -20.52 -25.05
C ILE A 341 -2.17 -20.65 -25.62
N PHE A 342 -3.21 -20.42 -24.80
CA PHE A 342 -4.61 -20.65 -25.19
C PHE A 342 -5.24 -19.54 -26.07
N LEU A 343 -4.67 -18.33 -26.15
CA LEU A 343 -5.28 -17.23 -26.94
C LEU A 343 -4.86 -17.21 -28.41
N THR A 344 -3.74 -17.85 -28.77
CA THR A 344 -3.25 -17.89 -30.15
C THR A 344 -3.94 -18.94 -31.00
N THR A 345 -4.53 -19.97 -30.37
CA THR A 345 -5.08 -21.16 -31.05
C THR A 345 -6.61 -21.27 -30.97
N HIS A 346 -7.28 -20.57 -30.06
CA HIS A 346 -8.71 -20.77 -29.80
C HIS A 346 -9.61 -19.56 -30.14
N SER A 347 -10.86 -19.87 -30.51
CA SER A 347 -11.93 -18.89 -30.77
C SER A 347 -12.12 -17.92 -29.59
N LEU A 348 -12.26 -16.62 -29.89
CA LEU A 348 -12.56 -15.54 -28.94
C LEU A 348 -13.76 -15.87 -28.01
N ALA A 349 -14.72 -16.67 -28.51
CA ALA A 349 -15.86 -17.11 -27.72
C ALA A 349 -15.48 -18.05 -26.56
N LEU A 350 -14.48 -18.92 -26.76
CA LEU A 350 -13.97 -19.79 -25.71
C LEU A 350 -13.20 -18.98 -24.67
N ALA A 351 -12.34 -18.07 -25.11
CA ALA A 351 -11.62 -17.15 -24.22
C ALA A 351 -12.58 -16.33 -23.34
N LEU A 352 -13.67 -15.81 -23.94
CA LEU A 352 -14.73 -15.09 -23.21
C LEU A 352 -15.40 -15.97 -22.14
N ARG A 353 -15.72 -17.23 -22.46
CA ARG A 353 -16.33 -18.17 -21.49
C ARG A 353 -15.38 -18.48 -20.33
N THR A 354 -14.10 -18.70 -20.62
CA THR A 354 -13.07 -18.95 -19.61
C THR A 354 -12.86 -17.73 -18.73
N LEU A 355 -12.73 -16.54 -19.33
CA LEU A 355 -12.60 -15.27 -18.60
C LEU A 355 -13.80 -15.02 -17.69
N ARG A 356 -15.01 -15.22 -18.20
CA ARG A 356 -16.24 -15.05 -17.41
C ARG A 356 -16.27 -15.92 -16.17
N LYS A 357 -15.74 -17.15 -16.21
CA LYS A 357 -15.63 -18.04 -15.05
C LYS A 357 -14.51 -17.61 -14.10
N SER A 358 -13.35 -17.23 -14.64
CA SER A 358 -12.18 -16.83 -13.85
C SER A 358 -12.37 -15.50 -13.11
N ILE A 359 -13.06 -14.52 -13.71
CA ILE A 359 -13.29 -13.20 -13.12
C ILE A 359 -14.19 -13.29 -11.87
N ILE A 360 -15.09 -14.28 -11.81
CA ILE A 360 -15.95 -14.54 -10.64
C ILE A 360 -15.18 -15.26 -9.53
N SER A 361 -14.10 -15.97 -9.88
CA SER A 361 -13.42 -16.83 -8.92
C SER A 361 -12.52 -15.99 -8.01
N PRO A 362 -12.85 -15.81 -6.71
CA PRO A 362 -12.03 -15.00 -5.82
C PRO A 362 -10.64 -15.61 -5.60
N SER A 363 -10.53 -16.93 -5.76
CA SER A 363 -9.30 -17.70 -5.54
C SER A 363 -8.30 -17.62 -6.71
N ALA A 364 -8.76 -17.33 -7.93
CA ALA A 364 -7.92 -17.40 -9.12
C ALA A 364 -8.41 -16.44 -10.21
N PRO A 365 -8.26 -15.11 -10.01
CA PRO A 365 -8.51 -14.16 -11.08
C PRO A 365 -7.56 -14.44 -12.27
N PRO A 366 -7.96 -14.08 -13.51
CA PRO A 366 -7.09 -14.27 -14.67
C PRO A 366 -5.78 -13.48 -14.52
N SER A 367 -4.74 -13.81 -15.29
CA SER A 367 -3.54 -12.97 -15.30
C SER A 367 -3.82 -11.65 -16.02
N GLN A 368 -3.15 -10.57 -15.60
CA GLN A 368 -3.29 -9.25 -16.23
C GLN A 368 -2.94 -9.32 -17.72
N THR A 369 -1.87 -10.03 -18.07
CA THR A 369 -1.41 -10.24 -19.44
C THR A 369 -2.46 -10.96 -20.29
N TYR A 370 -3.11 -11.99 -19.75
CA TYR A 370 -4.15 -12.72 -20.46
C TYR A 370 -5.37 -11.84 -20.76
N LEU A 371 -5.77 -11.01 -19.78
CA LEU A 371 -6.82 -10.02 -19.99
C LEU A 371 -6.43 -8.94 -21.01
N SER A 372 -5.20 -8.40 -20.96
CA SER A 372 -4.77 -7.36 -21.92
C SER A 372 -4.67 -7.90 -23.34
N THR A 373 -4.22 -9.15 -23.52
CA THR A 373 -4.21 -9.81 -24.83
C THR A 373 -5.62 -10.02 -25.34
N PHE A 374 -6.54 -10.54 -24.51
CA PHE A 374 -7.95 -10.70 -24.88
C PHE A 374 -8.61 -9.36 -25.26
N LEU A 375 -8.38 -8.30 -24.48
CA LEU A 375 -8.89 -6.96 -24.76
C LEU A 375 -8.36 -6.44 -26.09
N SER A 376 -7.06 -6.58 -26.33
CA SER A 376 -6.41 -6.20 -27.59
C SER A 376 -7.04 -6.94 -28.77
N SER A 377 -7.22 -8.27 -28.66
CA SER A 377 -7.87 -9.09 -29.68
C SER A 377 -9.34 -8.71 -29.91
N CYS A 378 -10.10 -8.38 -28.86
CA CYS A 378 -11.48 -7.91 -29.05
C CYS A 378 -11.53 -6.58 -29.79
N LEU A 379 -10.63 -5.65 -29.47
CA LEU A 379 -10.58 -4.33 -30.09
C LEU A 379 -10.09 -4.38 -31.54
N THR A 380 -9.12 -5.22 -31.87
CA THR A 380 -8.69 -5.41 -33.27
C THR A 380 -9.81 -6.00 -34.14
N ASN A 381 -10.69 -6.81 -33.55
CA ASN A 381 -11.86 -7.37 -34.21
C ASN A 381 -13.13 -6.50 -34.10
N ASN A 382 -13.02 -5.27 -33.57
CA ASN A 382 -14.14 -4.35 -33.31
C ASN A 382 -15.32 -4.97 -32.51
N ARG A 383 -15.03 -5.91 -31.60
CA ARG A 383 -16.03 -6.60 -30.77
C ARG A 383 -16.12 -5.98 -29.38
N LEU A 384 -16.91 -4.92 -29.24
CA LEU A 384 -17.07 -4.20 -27.97
C LEU A 384 -18.05 -4.87 -26.97
N SER A 385 -19.03 -5.63 -27.46
CA SER A 385 -20.06 -6.27 -26.61
C SER A 385 -19.47 -7.25 -25.56
N PRO A 386 -18.52 -8.14 -25.89
CA PRO A 386 -17.82 -8.96 -24.90
C PRO A 386 -17.07 -8.14 -23.85
N ILE A 387 -16.40 -7.06 -24.26
CA ILE A 387 -15.66 -6.16 -23.38
C ILE A 387 -16.61 -5.52 -22.36
N ARG A 388 -17.74 -4.94 -22.82
CA ARG A 388 -18.77 -4.35 -21.95
C ARG A 388 -19.28 -5.32 -20.89
N ARG A 389 -19.62 -6.54 -21.32
CA ARG A 389 -20.17 -7.57 -20.44
C ARG A 389 -19.16 -8.03 -19.39
N LEU A 390 -17.91 -8.25 -19.78
CA LEU A 390 -16.87 -8.65 -18.83
C LEU A 390 -16.48 -7.50 -17.90
N ARG A 391 -16.38 -6.26 -18.40
CA ARG A 391 -16.09 -5.09 -17.56
C ARG A 391 -17.13 -4.92 -16.47
N ARG A 392 -18.42 -4.84 -16.83
CA ARG A 392 -19.52 -4.76 -15.85
C ARG A 392 -19.44 -5.85 -14.81
N LYS A 393 -19.13 -7.08 -15.24
CA LYS A 393 -19.02 -8.22 -14.35
C LYS A 393 -17.80 -8.10 -13.41
N ALA A 394 -16.64 -7.70 -13.91
CA ALA A 394 -15.44 -7.49 -13.11
C ALA A 394 -15.63 -6.38 -12.07
N MET A 395 -16.32 -5.30 -12.44
CA MET A 395 -16.62 -4.17 -11.54
C MET A 395 -17.63 -4.54 -10.45
N ARG A 396 -18.60 -5.42 -10.72
CA ARG A 396 -19.62 -5.84 -9.74
C ARG A 396 -19.14 -6.91 -8.77
N ASP A 397 -18.24 -7.77 -9.20
CA ASP A 397 -17.94 -9.02 -8.48
C ASP A 397 -16.96 -8.82 -7.32
N SER A 398 -15.78 -8.24 -7.58
CA SER A 398 -14.80 -7.98 -6.53
C SER A 398 -13.89 -6.80 -6.86
N ARG A 399 -13.42 -6.08 -5.82
CA ARG A 399 -12.43 -5.00 -5.97
C ARG A 399 -11.16 -5.47 -6.68
N ARG A 400 -10.74 -6.73 -6.45
CA ARG A 400 -9.56 -7.32 -7.11
C ARG A 400 -9.80 -7.57 -8.60
N SER A 401 -10.97 -8.09 -8.97
CA SER A 401 -11.35 -8.30 -10.36
C SER A 401 -11.47 -6.97 -11.12
N ALA A 402 -12.04 -5.96 -10.49
CA ALA A 402 -12.10 -4.59 -11.01
C ALA A 402 -10.71 -3.98 -11.22
N GLN A 403 -9.85 -4.03 -10.21
CA GLN A 403 -8.47 -3.52 -10.31
C GLN A 403 -7.71 -4.19 -11.44
N LEU A 404 -7.78 -5.53 -11.52
CA LEU A 404 -7.10 -6.28 -12.57
C LEU A 404 -7.63 -5.93 -13.96
N TRP A 405 -8.94 -5.78 -14.12
CA TRP A 405 -9.54 -5.35 -15.37
C TRP A 405 -9.02 -3.98 -15.81
N LEU A 406 -9.08 -2.99 -14.92
CA LEU A 406 -8.64 -1.63 -15.19
C LEU A 406 -7.13 -1.58 -15.49
N MET A 407 -6.32 -2.37 -14.79
CA MET A 407 -4.89 -2.54 -15.07
C MET A 407 -4.62 -3.09 -16.47
N SER A 408 -5.42 -4.06 -16.91
CA SER A 408 -5.34 -4.61 -18.27
C SER A 408 -5.80 -3.59 -19.31
N GLU A 409 -6.87 -2.84 -19.04
CA GLU A 409 -7.39 -1.77 -19.92
C GLU A 409 -6.37 -0.65 -20.10
N MET A 410 -5.77 -0.15 -19.01
CA MET A 410 -4.64 0.78 -19.07
C MET A 410 -3.44 0.18 -19.84
N GLY A 411 -3.20 -1.13 -19.70
CA GLY A 411 -2.11 -1.82 -20.40
C GLY A 411 -2.31 -1.83 -21.91
N VAL A 412 -3.55 -1.99 -22.37
CA VAL A 412 -3.91 -1.89 -23.79
C VAL A 412 -3.73 -0.47 -24.32
N TYR A 413 -4.17 0.55 -23.57
CA TYR A 413 -3.94 1.96 -23.93
C TYR A 413 -2.46 2.29 -24.04
N ARG A 414 -1.65 1.87 -23.05
CA ARG A 414 -0.18 1.99 -23.07
C ARG A 414 0.43 1.31 -24.29
N GLY A 415 0.00 0.09 -24.62
CA GLY A 415 0.49 -0.65 -25.79
C GLY A 415 0.19 0.05 -27.13
N ARG A 416 -0.91 0.81 -27.20
CA ARG A 416 -1.31 1.61 -28.37
C ARG A 416 -0.75 3.03 -28.39
N ARG A 417 0.00 3.43 -27.34
CA ARG A 417 0.45 4.81 -27.10
C ARG A 417 -0.70 5.82 -26.99
N GLU A 418 -1.87 5.37 -26.54
CA GLU A 418 -3.03 6.22 -26.23
C GLU A 418 -2.94 6.67 -24.76
N TRP A 419 -1.98 7.55 -24.48
CA TRP A 419 -1.58 7.93 -23.12
C TRP A 419 -2.71 8.61 -22.33
N GLU A 420 -3.55 9.38 -23.01
CA GLU A 420 -4.73 10.03 -22.43
C GLU A 420 -5.70 8.99 -21.85
N GLY A 421 -5.84 7.84 -22.50
CA GLY A 421 -6.68 6.74 -22.00
C GLY A 421 -6.13 6.11 -20.72
N VAL A 422 -4.81 6.03 -20.58
CA VAL A 422 -4.16 5.58 -19.34
C VAL A 422 -4.49 6.54 -18.19
N VAL A 423 -4.31 7.84 -18.42
CA VAL A 423 -4.55 8.90 -17.43
C VAL A 423 -6.03 8.98 -17.05
N TRP A 424 -6.94 8.87 -18.03
CA TRP A 424 -8.38 8.92 -17.79
C TRP A 424 -8.88 7.73 -16.96
N VAL A 425 -8.47 6.50 -17.30
CA VAL A 425 -8.85 5.32 -16.50
C VAL A 425 -8.33 5.43 -15.08
N PHE A 426 -7.10 5.93 -14.90
CA PHE A 426 -6.54 6.16 -13.57
C PHE A 426 -7.37 7.17 -12.77
N TRP A 427 -7.58 8.36 -13.32
CA TRP A 427 -8.31 9.45 -12.67
C TRP A 427 -9.73 9.06 -12.25
N ARG A 428 -10.42 8.30 -13.10
CA ARG A 428 -11.83 7.91 -12.89
C ARG A 428 -11.98 6.84 -11.81
N TYR A 429 -11.08 5.85 -11.76
CA TYR A 429 -11.30 4.65 -10.95
C TYR A 429 -10.34 4.48 -9.78
N PHE A 430 -9.21 5.18 -9.76
CA PHE A 430 -8.22 5.06 -8.70
C PHE A 430 -8.17 6.32 -7.82
N TRP A 431 -7.75 6.12 -6.58
CA TRP A 431 -7.28 7.20 -5.73
C TRP A 431 -6.03 7.80 -6.35
N MET A 432 -5.91 9.12 -6.29
CA MET A 432 -4.77 9.88 -6.79
C MET A 432 -3.54 9.73 -5.89
N VAL A 433 -3.18 8.49 -5.55
CA VAL A 433 -2.00 8.17 -4.77
C VAL A 433 -0.81 8.29 -5.69
N GLY A 434 0.11 9.19 -5.36
CA GLY A 434 1.38 9.29 -6.06
C GLY A 434 1.36 9.96 -7.41
N VAL A 435 0.25 10.59 -7.79
CA VAL A 435 0.09 11.35 -9.02
C VAL A 435 -0.62 12.66 -8.68
N CYS A 436 -0.04 13.79 -9.09
CA CYS A 436 -0.61 15.10 -8.81
C CYS A 436 -1.99 15.25 -9.49
N ARG A 437 -3.01 15.61 -8.72
CA ARG A 437 -4.38 15.81 -9.23
C ARG A 437 -4.46 16.94 -10.25
N ALA A 438 -3.88 18.09 -9.96
CA ALA A 438 -3.88 19.26 -10.84
C ALA A 438 -3.25 18.96 -12.21
N LEU A 439 -2.22 18.11 -12.23
CA LEU A 439 -1.58 17.68 -13.47
C LEU A 439 -2.51 16.82 -14.32
N VAL A 440 -3.15 15.82 -13.70
CA VAL A 440 -4.10 14.95 -14.39
C VAL A 440 -5.29 15.74 -14.92
N GLU A 441 -5.81 16.68 -14.12
CA GLU A 441 -6.89 17.57 -14.55
C GLU A 441 -6.44 18.47 -15.71
N ARG A 442 -5.22 19.01 -15.69
CA ARG A 442 -4.68 19.80 -16.81
C ARG A 442 -4.52 18.98 -18.09
N VAL A 443 -4.04 17.74 -17.98
CA VAL A 443 -3.88 16.82 -19.12
C VAL A 443 -5.24 16.42 -19.68
N LEU A 444 -6.25 16.23 -18.82
CA LEU A 444 -7.59 15.82 -19.23
C LEU A 444 -8.49 17.01 -19.60
N ALA A 445 -8.20 18.24 -19.17
CA ALA A 445 -9.04 19.43 -19.41
C ALA A 445 -9.41 19.66 -20.89
N PRO A 446 -8.50 19.49 -21.88
CA PRO A 446 -8.86 19.60 -23.29
C PRO A 446 -9.91 18.58 -23.77
N HIS A 447 -10.12 17.50 -23.00
CA HIS A 447 -11.02 16.40 -23.32
C HIS A 447 -12.29 16.39 -22.45
N VAL A 448 -12.21 16.90 -21.22
CA VAL A 448 -13.36 16.99 -20.28
C VAL A 448 -14.40 18.01 -20.77
N PHE A 449 -14.00 19.07 -21.47
CA PHE A 449 -14.94 20.06 -22.03
C PHE A 449 -15.83 19.53 -23.17
N VAL A 450 -15.66 18.29 -23.62
CA VAL A 450 -16.52 17.65 -24.63
C VAL A 450 -17.60 16.76 -23.99
N GLU A 451 -17.73 16.71 -22.66
CA GLU A 451 -18.77 15.94 -21.97
C GLU A 451 -20.21 16.47 -22.21
N HIS A 452 -20.39 17.65 -22.82
CA HIS A 452 -21.66 18.04 -23.44
C HIS A 452 -21.81 17.46 -24.86
N TRP A 453 -21.55 16.16 -25.02
CA TRP A 453 -21.88 15.47 -26.26
C TRP A 453 -23.39 15.19 -26.27
N PRO A 454 -24.20 15.85 -27.12
CA PRO A 454 -25.61 15.54 -27.18
C PRO A 454 -25.72 14.07 -27.63
N TYR A 455 -26.42 13.31 -26.81
CA TYR A 455 -26.87 11.97 -27.14
C TYR A 455 -27.84 12.11 -28.32
N ARG A 456 -27.31 12.15 -29.55
CA ARG A 456 -28.15 12.13 -30.74
C ARG A 456 -28.70 10.71 -30.86
N ASP A 457 -30.02 10.65 -30.82
CA ASP A 457 -30.82 9.48 -31.08
C ASP A 457 -30.29 8.67 -32.26
N HIS A 458 -30.38 7.36 -32.10
CA HIS A 458 -30.22 6.40 -33.18
C HIS A 458 -30.95 6.87 -34.45
N PRO A 459 -30.34 6.79 -35.65
CA PRO A 459 -31.16 6.76 -36.85
C PRO A 459 -32.02 5.50 -36.77
N SER A 460 -33.33 5.70 -36.76
CA SER A 460 -34.33 4.67 -36.91
C SER A 460 -33.95 3.74 -38.07
N HIS A 461 -33.94 2.44 -37.77
CA HIS A 461 -34.05 1.38 -38.77
C HIS A 461 -35.32 1.66 -39.57
N ASP A 462 -35.20 2.23 -40.77
CA ASP A 462 -36.14 2.08 -41.89
C ASP A 462 -35.55 2.75 -43.15
N SER A 463 -34.87 1.94 -43.96
CA SER A 463 -34.67 2.10 -45.42
C SER A 463 -33.58 1.14 -45.93
N LEU A 464 -33.83 -0.16 -45.79
CA LEU A 464 -33.23 -1.15 -46.69
C LEU A 464 -34.22 -1.38 -47.83
N ASN A 465 -34.10 -0.59 -48.89
CA ASN A 465 -34.48 -0.96 -50.27
C ASN A 465 -34.15 0.19 -51.23
N SER A 466 -32.96 0.16 -51.81
CA SER A 466 -32.72 0.60 -53.19
C SER A 466 -31.38 0.03 -53.68
N SER A 467 -31.47 -0.73 -54.77
CA SER A 467 -30.35 -1.34 -55.50
C SER A 467 -29.41 -0.28 -56.10
N PRO A 468 -28.16 -0.66 -56.43
CA PRO A 468 -27.20 0.26 -57.03
C PRO A 468 -27.45 0.38 -58.54
N ALA A 469 -27.72 1.60 -59.00
CA ALA A 469 -27.60 1.96 -60.40
C ALA A 469 -26.22 2.57 -60.64
N SER A 470 -25.53 1.99 -61.62
CA SER A 470 -24.32 2.45 -62.28
C SER A 470 -24.41 3.90 -62.75
N ALA A 471 -23.42 4.71 -62.40
CA ALA A 471 -23.12 5.95 -63.13
C ALA A 471 -21.60 6.17 -63.15
N SER A 472 -21.03 5.84 -64.30
CA SER A 472 -19.77 6.34 -64.82
C SER A 472 -19.82 7.86 -64.93
N GLY A 473 -18.86 8.55 -64.32
CA GLY A 473 -18.68 10.00 -64.44
C GLY A 473 -17.21 10.34 -64.34
N THR A 474 -16.53 10.29 -65.49
CA THR A 474 -15.21 10.89 -65.73
C THR A 474 -15.30 12.40 -65.60
N GLY A 475 -14.50 12.97 -64.71
CA GLY A 475 -14.26 14.42 -64.62
C GLY A 475 -12.83 14.63 -64.14
N MET A 476 -11.94 14.92 -65.09
CA MET A 476 -10.65 15.53 -64.83
C MET A 476 -10.89 16.93 -64.28
N GLU A 477 -10.22 17.27 -63.17
CA GLU A 477 -9.73 18.63 -62.98
C GLU A 477 -8.50 18.60 -62.06
N GLU A 478 -7.39 19.01 -62.65
CA GLU A 478 -6.11 19.29 -62.02
C GLU A 478 -6.23 20.54 -61.14
N GLY A 479 -5.65 20.48 -59.95
CA GLY A 479 -5.60 21.61 -59.04
C GLY A 479 -4.58 21.34 -57.94
N GLY A 480 -3.30 21.47 -58.29
CA GLY A 480 -2.18 21.33 -57.38
C GLY A 480 -2.22 22.37 -56.26
N GLY A 481 -2.37 21.88 -55.03
CA GLY A 481 -2.11 22.62 -53.81
C GLY A 481 -1.52 21.66 -52.79
N GLU A 482 -0.20 21.69 -52.62
CA GLU A 482 0.50 21.02 -51.51
C GLU A 482 0.10 21.66 -50.17
N GLY A 483 -1.09 21.34 -49.70
CA GLY A 483 -1.49 21.58 -48.32
C GLY A 483 -0.77 20.58 -47.43
N MET A 484 0.14 21.08 -46.58
CA MET A 484 0.72 20.31 -45.47
C MET A 484 -0.40 19.50 -44.79
N PRO A 485 -0.24 18.18 -44.57
CA PRO A 485 -1.28 17.37 -43.95
C PRO A 485 -1.53 17.91 -42.54
N THR A 486 -2.59 18.70 -42.38
CA THR A 486 -3.11 19.01 -41.06
C THR A 486 -3.48 17.68 -40.44
N THR A 487 -2.69 17.24 -39.45
CA THR A 487 -2.94 16.00 -38.72
C THR A 487 -4.29 16.14 -38.05
N ARG A 488 -5.33 15.65 -38.73
CA ARG A 488 -6.71 15.64 -38.27
C ARG A 488 -6.70 14.86 -36.97
N ARG A 489 -6.83 15.55 -35.83
CA ARG A 489 -6.85 14.94 -34.49
C ARG A 489 -7.90 13.82 -34.53
N ARG A 490 -7.46 12.55 -34.49
CA ARG A 490 -8.38 11.45 -34.25
C ARG A 490 -9.03 11.73 -32.92
N LYS A 491 -10.34 11.99 -32.96
CA LYS A 491 -11.13 12.25 -31.77
C LYS A 491 -11.01 11.03 -30.87
N TRP A 492 -10.32 11.18 -29.75
CA TRP A 492 -10.15 10.11 -28.78
C TRP A 492 -11.52 9.80 -28.16
N SER A 493 -11.84 8.50 -28.07
CA SER A 493 -13.02 8.00 -27.40
C SER A 493 -12.57 6.88 -26.45
N PRO A 494 -12.98 6.90 -25.17
CA PRO A 494 -12.69 5.80 -24.27
C PRO A 494 -13.29 4.50 -24.84
N ILE A 495 -12.60 3.37 -24.61
CA ILE A 495 -12.96 2.05 -25.15
C ILE A 495 -14.41 1.74 -24.80
N LEU A 496 -14.87 2.21 -23.64
CA LEU A 496 -16.27 2.21 -23.25
C LEU A 496 -16.66 3.57 -22.64
N PRO A 497 -17.71 4.24 -23.14
CA PRO A 497 -18.30 5.38 -22.46
C PRO A 497 -18.83 4.96 -21.08
N GLY A 498 -18.80 5.90 -20.13
CA GLY A 498 -19.03 5.65 -18.72
C GLY A 498 -20.43 5.13 -18.42
N GLU A 499 -20.61 3.82 -18.35
CA GLU A 499 -21.72 3.26 -17.57
C GLU A 499 -21.40 3.54 -16.08
N GLU A 500 -22.25 4.31 -15.39
CA GLU A 500 -22.10 4.76 -13.99
C GLU A 500 -22.22 3.65 -12.92
N TRP A 501 -21.71 2.46 -13.19
CA TRP A 501 -21.62 1.42 -12.17
C TRP A 501 -20.36 1.65 -11.34
N VAL A 502 -20.51 2.52 -10.33
CA VAL A 502 -19.48 2.87 -9.37
C VAL A 502 -19.45 1.76 -8.32
N LEU A 503 -18.36 0.97 -8.28
CA LEU A 503 -17.93 0.39 -7.00
C LEU A 503 -17.95 1.54 -5.99
N SER A 504 -18.56 1.37 -4.82
CA SER A 504 -18.83 2.43 -3.83
C SER A 504 -17.59 3.19 -3.29
N GLY A 505 -16.41 3.01 -3.89
CA GLY A 505 -15.25 3.86 -3.72
C GLY A 505 -14.21 3.67 -4.83
N ARG A 506 -13.28 4.61 -4.93
CA ARG A 506 -12.08 4.51 -5.77
C ARG A 506 -11.16 3.38 -5.29
N LEU A 507 -10.40 2.80 -6.20
CA LEU A 507 -9.42 1.74 -5.93
C LEU A 507 -8.06 2.33 -5.55
N VAL A 508 -7.32 1.67 -4.66
CA VAL A 508 -5.93 2.06 -4.38
C VAL A 508 -5.04 1.56 -5.52
N PRO A 509 -4.27 2.42 -6.21
CA PRO A 509 -3.43 1.98 -7.31
C PRO A 509 -2.25 1.16 -6.80
N SER A 510 -1.83 0.17 -7.59
CA SER A 510 -0.56 -0.51 -7.33
C SER A 510 0.60 0.39 -7.77
N SER A 511 1.82 0.08 -7.30
CA SER A 511 3.03 0.78 -7.77
C SER A 511 3.17 0.71 -9.29
N TYR A 512 2.81 -0.43 -9.90
CA TYR A 512 2.79 -0.62 -11.35
C TYR A 512 1.78 0.29 -12.06
N VAL A 513 0.55 0.41 -11.56
CA VAL A 513 -0.46 1.34 -12.10
C VAL A 513 0.05 2.76 -12.09
N THR A 514 0.58 3.18 -10.94
CA THR A 514 1.13 4.53 -10.75
C THR A 514 2.28 4.78 -11.72
N THR A 515 3.18 3.80 -11.92
CA THR A 515 4.27 3.90 -12.90
C THR A 515 3.76 4.05 -14.34
N MET A 516 2.72 3.33 -14.75
CA MET A 516 2.14 3.49 -16.09
C MET A 516 1.55 4.89 -16.31
N VAL A 517 0.96 5.47 -15.27
CA VAL A 517 0.40 6.83 -15.34
C VAL A 517 1.51 7.85 -15.45
N TRP A 518 2.60 7.68 -14.70
CA TRP A 518 3.79 8.52 -14.85
C TRP A 518 4.36 8.43 -16.26
N GLU A 519 4.53 7.24 -16.82
CA GLU A 519 4.97 7.11 -18.21
C GLU A 519 4.03 7.82 -19.20
N ALA A 520 2.72 7.70 -19.00
CA ALA A 520 1.73 8.39 -19.81
C ALA A 520 1.83 9.91 -19.70
N LEU A 521 1.97 10.43 -18.47
CA LEU A 521 2.14 11.86 -18.21
C LEU A 521 3.44 12.39 -18.82
N MET A 522 4.53 11.64 -18.71
CA MET A 522 5.82 12.00 -19.32
C MET A 522 5.71 12.04 -20.85
N ALA A 523 5.10 11.01 -21.46
CA ALA A 523 4.89 10.96 -22.90
C ALA A 523 3.98 12.10 -23.41
N LEU A 524 3.01 12.54 -22.59
CA LEU A 524 2.16 13.69 -22.89
C LEU A 524 2.88 15.03 -22.65
N SER A 525 3.83 15.09 -21.72
CA SER A 525 4.66 16.29 -21.47
C SER A 525 5.68 16.55 -22.58
N ASP A 526 6.21 15.50 -23.21
CA ASP A 526 7.15 15.64 -24.34
C ASP A 526 6.45 16.17 -25.61
N TRP A 527 5.11 16.19 -25.63
CA TRP A 527 4.37 16.80 -26.72
C TRP A 527 4.48 18.33 -26.62
N LYS A 528 4.78 19.02 -27.73
CA LYS A 528 5.04 20.48 -27.86
C LYS A 528 4.07 21.46 -27.12
N ARG A 529 2.98 20.99 -26.53
CA ARG A 529 2.00 21.79 -25.77
C ARG A 529 1.69 21.22 -24.37
N GLY A 530 2.40 20.18 -23.93
CA GLY A 530 2.23 19.59 -22.61
C GLY A 530 2.91 20.44 -21.52
N PRO A 531 2.51 20.26 -20.24
CA PRO A 531 3.22 20.87 -19.12
C PRO A 531 4.67 20.39 -19.11
N SER A 532 5.63 21.27 -18.89
CA SER A 532 7.04 20.85 -18.80
C SER A 532 7.23 19.92 -17.59
N LEU A 533 8.25 19.05 -17.62
CA LEU A 533 8.60 18.21 -16.47
C LEU A 533 8.79 19.03 -15.18
N GLY A 534 9.26 20.28 -15.30
CA GLY A 534 9.36 21.23 -14.18
C GLY A 534 8.00 21.65 -13.63
N ASP A 535 7.01 21.92 -14.49
CA ASP A 535 5.63 22.21 -14.08
C ASP A 535 4.99 21.03 -13.38
N VAL A 536 5.22 19.84 -13.93
CA VAL A 536 4.73 18.58 -13.35
C VAL A 536 5.30 18.39 -11.95
N TYR A 537 6.60 18.64 -11.79
CA TYR A 537 7.27 18.51 -10.50
C TYR A 537 6.82 19.57 -9.49
N ARG A 538 6.68 20.84 -9.90
CA ARG A 538 6.17 21.92 -9.04
C ARG A 538 4.76 21.61 -8.51
N ALA A 539 3.87 21.13 -9.37
CA ALA A 539 2.52 20.74 -8.95
C ALA A 539 2.52 19.54 -7.99
N PHE A 540 3.40 18.56 -8.22
CA PHE A 540 3.61 17.43 -7.31
C PHE A 540 4.13 17.88 -5.95
N ARG A 541 5.18 18.70 -5.93
CA ARG A 541 5.77 19.23 -4.70
C ARG A 541 4.76 20.03 -3.87
N GLY A 542 3.98 20.91 -4.49
CA GLY A 542 2.96 21.69 -3.79
C GLY A 542 1.82 20.84 -3.20
N GLU A 543 1.56 19.65 -3.73
CA GLU A 543 0.65 18.67 -3.09
C GLU A 543 1.36 17.95 -1.93
N ALA A 544 2.64 17.60 -2.09
CA ALA A 544 3.41 16.97 -1.02
C ALA A 544 3.59 17.91 0.19
N GLU A 545 3.93 19.17 -0.04
CA GLU A 545 4.00 20.21 1.01
C GLU A 545 2.67 20.38 1.75
N ARG A 546 1.54 20.33 1.03
CA ARG A 546 0.22 20.33 1.67
C ARG A 546 0.00 19.12 2.57
N GLN A 547 0.42 17.93 2.14
CA GLN A 547 0.26 16.69 2.91
C GLN A 547 1.16 16.60 4.16
N PHE A 548 2.39 17.11 4.08
CA PHE A 548 3.36 17.04 5.19
C PHE A 548 3.26 18.23 6.16
N GLY A 549 2.44 19.23 5.86
CA GLY A 549 2.33 20.47 6.63
C GLY A 549 3.49 21.43 6.33
N ARG A 550 3.23 22.73 6.35
CA ARG A 550 4.27 23.78 6.17
C ARG A 550 5.15 23.88 7.42
N GLY A 551 5.95 22.86 7.70
CA GLY A 551 6.84 22.82 8.87
C GLY A 551 8.27 23.30 8.64
N VAL A 552 8.70 23.50 7.39
CA VAL A 552 10.13 23.75 7.09
C VAL A 552 10.26 24.87 6.06
N GLY A 553 11.00 25.92 6.44
CA GLY A 553 11.20 27.15 5.66
C GLY A 553 11.51 26.89 4.19
N GLY A 554 10.74 27.52 3.31
CA GLY A 554 10.82 27.32 1.87
C GLY A 554 12.18 27.75 1.32
N VAL A 555 12.96 26.80 0.79
CA VAL A 555 14.11 27.13 -0.05
C VAL A 555 13.58 27.61 -1.40
N LYS A 556 13.72 28.92 -1.68
CA LYS A 556 13.43 29.51 -2.99
C LYS A 556 14.26 28.81 -4.08
N LEU A 557 13.64 28.54 -5.23
CA LEU A 557 14.36 28.13 -6.43
C LEU A 557 15.32 29.27 -6.84
N PRO A 558 16.59 29.01 -7.18
CA PRO A 558 17.39 30.01 -7.86
C PRO A 558 16.70 30.31 -9.19
N GLY A 559 16.33 31.57 -9.39
CA GLY A 559 15.86 32.07 -10.68
C GLY A 559 16.90 31.78 -11.76
N GLU A 560 16.42 31.62 -12.99
CA GLU A 560 17.22 31.42 -14.18
C GLU A 560 18.30 32.52 -14.29
N VAL A 561 19.49 32.23 -13.80
CA VAL A 561 20.71 32.96 -14.12
C VAL A 561 21.48 32.07 -15.08
N GLU A 562 21.29 32.36 -16.38
CA GLU A 562 22.32 32.05 -17.36
C GLU A 562 23.57 32.87 -16.98
N ASN A 563 24.73 32.21 -17.05
CA ASN A 563 26.09 32.70 -16.84
C ASN A 563 26.59 32.69 -15.38
N TYR A 564 27.37 31.63 -15.08
CA TYR A 564 28.36 31.61 -14.03
C TYR A 564 29.74 31.47 -14.70
N GLU A 565 30.38 32.60 -14.96
CA GLU A 565 31.83 32.74 -15.10
C GLU A 565 32.28 33.85 -14.14
N GLY A 566 33.43 33.67 -13.50
CA GLY A 566 34.22 34.77 -12.96
C GLY A 566 34.30 34.86 -11.43
N GLU A 567 35.43 34.42 -10.90
CA GLU A 567 35.97 34.80 -9.59
C GLU A 567 36.24 36.31 -9.50
N GLY A 568 36.23 36.83 -8.26
CA GLY A 568 37.04 37.98 -7.85
C GLY A 568 36.27 39.27 -7.50
N GLY A 569 36.43 39.75 -6.27
CA GLY A 569 36.06 41.11 -5.89
C GLY A 569 35.72 41.27 -4.41
N GLU A 570 36.75 41.45 -3.57
CA GLU A 570 36.61 42.07 -2.25
C GLU A 570 36.12 43.52 -2.40
N GLY A 571 35.27 43.97 -1.48
CA GLY A 571 34.78 45.34 -1.42
C GLY A 571 33.96 45.59 -0.16
N GLU A 572 34.62 46.18 0.84
CA GLU A 572 34.01 46.79 2.03
C GLU A 572 33.10 47.98 1.65
N ALA A 573 32.01 48.18 2.38
CA ALA A 573 31.53 49.51 2.79
C ALA A 573 30.35 49.43 3.76
N GLU A 574 30.44 50.28 4.78
CA GLU A 574 29.51 50.56 5.87
C GLU A 574 28.20 51.23 5.40
N GLY A 575 27.18 51.25 6.28
CA GLY A 575 26.03 52.14 6.11
C GLY A 575 24.87 51.89 7.07
N PHE A 576 24.81 52.69 8.13
CA PHE A 576 23.71 52.82 9.09
C PHE A 576 22.33 53.08 8.46
N GLY A 577 21.28 52.59 9.12
CA GLY A 577 19.90 53.02 8.89
C GLY A 577 18.97 52.50 9.97
N SER A 578 18.74 53.32 11.01
CA SER A 578 17.68 53.14 12.01
C SER A 578 16.31 53.18 11.34
N VAL A 579 15.45 52.20 11.65
CA VAL A 579 14.04 52.23 11.25
C VAL A 579 13.17 51.98 12.48
N ASP A 580 12.25 52.93 12.67
CA ASP A 580 11.25 53.03 13.71
C ASP A 580 10.31 51.83 13.78
N THR A 581 9.97 51.45 15.00
CA THR A 581 8.86 50.57 15.35
C THR A 581 7.51 51.29 15.21
N PRO A 582 6.49 50.67 14.56
CA PRO A 582 5.11 51.00 14.84
C PRO A 582 4.36 49.83 15.52
N GLU A 583 3.78 50.17 16.66
CA GLU A 583 2.49 49.78 17.24
C GLU A 583 1.87 48.42 16.83
N LEU A 584 2.02 47.46 17.77
CA LEU A 584 1.22 46.24 17.92
C LEU A 584 -0.18 46.59 18.45
N GLY A 585 -1.22 46.29 17.68
CA GLY A 585 -2.60 46.43 18.16
C GLY A 585 -3.71 45.76 17.35
N ALA A 586 -3.45 45.29 16.12
CA ALA A 586 -4.50 44.75 15.24
C ALA A 586 -4.22 43.35 14.66
N GLU A 587 -3.07 42.73 14.97
CA GLU A 587 -2.68 41.42 14.39
C GLU A 587 -3.27 40.22 15.14
N ALA A 588 -3.62 40.37 16.42
CA ALA A 588 -4.08 39.24 17.25
C ALA A 588 -5.48 38.71 16.89
N GLU A 589 -6.37 39.53 16.33
CA GLU A 589 -7.70 39.08 15.89
C GLU A 589 -7.67 38.45 14.49
N GLN A 590 -6.74 38.87 13.62
CA GLN A 590 -6.51 38.19 12.33
C GLN A 590 -5.79 36.85 12.50
N GLU A 591 -4.89 36.71 13.48
CA GLU A 591 -4.26 35.42 13.81
C GLU A 591 -5.29 34.39 14.29
N LEU A 592 -6.30 34.80 15.06
CA LEU A 592 -7.31 33.89 15.61
C LEU A 592 -8.32 33.38 14.57
N GLU A 593 -8.65 34.21 13.56
CA GLU A 593 -9.46 33.76 12.40
C GLU A 593 -8.64 32.88 11.43
N LEU A 594 -7.35 33.17 11.24
CA LEU A 594 -6.42 32.33 10.47
C LEU A 594 -6.19 30.97 11.13
N GLU A 595 -6.13 30.90 12.47
CA GLU A 595 -6.02 29.65 13.22
C GLU A 595 -7.29 28.79 13.11
N GLN A 596 -8.50 29.38 13.14
CA GLN A 596 -9.76 28.63 12.93
C GLN A 596 -9.94 28.13 11.49
N GLU A 597 -9.49 28.86 10.46
CA GLU A 597 -9.43 28.36 9.07
C GLU A 597 -8.33 27.29 8.90
N GLN A 598 -7.20 27.39 9.62
CA GLN A 598 -6.15 26.35 9.63
C GLN A 598 -6.63 25.05 10.27
N ASP A 599 -7.41 25.10 11.34
CA ASP A 599 -7.92 23.92 12.03
C ASP A 599 -9.00 23.18 11.23
N SER A 600 -9.87 23.92 10.54
CA SER A 600 -10.87 23.34 9.64
C SER A 600 -10.26 22.74 8.37
N THR A 601 -9.17 23.33 7.84
CA THR A 601 -8.42 22.76 6.71
C THR A 601 -7.56 21.55 7.12
N SER A 602 -7.01 21.56 8.34
CA SER A 602 -6.26 20.44 8.91
C SER A 602 -7.14 19.23 9.21
N ALA A 603 -8.38 19.44 9.67
CA ALA A 603 -9.37 18.38 9.87
C ALA A 603 -9.76 17.67 8.56
N ALA A 604 -9.83 18.39 7.43
CA ALA A 604 -10.10 17.81 6.11
C ALA A 604 -8.89 17.01 5.55
N LEU A 605 -7.66 17.40 5.91
CA LEU A 605 -6.44 16.68 5.51
C LEU A 605 -6.24 15.34 6.26
N ILE A 606 -6.73 15.26 7.50
CA ILE A 606 -6.69 14.04 8.34
C ILE A 606 -7.55 12.90 7.77
N CYS A 607 -8.51 13.20 6.88
CA CYS A 607 -9.33 12.20 6.19
C CYS A 607 -8.69 11.59 4.91
N THR A 608 -7.47 11.97 4.54
CA THR A 608 -6.75 11.24 3.48
C THR A 608 -6.27 9.89 4.03
N PRO A 609 -6.67 8.75 3.42
CA PRO A 609 -6.24 7.44 3.92
C PRO A 609 -4.71 7.39 3.95
N PRO A 610 -4.07 6.82 4.99
CA PRO A 610 -2.61 6.82 5.13
C PRO A 610 -1.85 6.27 3.90
N SER A 611 -2.49 5.41 3.11
CA SER A 611 -2.00 4.94 1.80
C SER A 611 -1.89 6.03 0.71
N ALA A 612 -2.31 7.26 0.97
CA ALA A 612 -2.23 8.40 0.06
C ALA A 612 -1.07 9.36 0.37
N ARG A 613 -0.29 9.11 1.43
CA ARG A 613 0.92 9.87 1.74
C ARG A 613 2.01 9.61 0.70
N PHE A 614 2.72 10.64 0.29
CA PHE A 614 3.85 10.49 -0.64
C PHE A 614 5.01 9.74 0.03
N ASP A 615 5.28 8.51 -0.42
CA ASP A 615 6.52 7.81 -0.11
C ASP A 615 7.70 8.23 -1.01
N ALA A 616 8.90 7.76 -0.67
CA ALA A 616 10.12 7.97 -1.45
C ALA A 616 10.01 7.47 -2.91
N SER A 617 9.19 6.44 -3.18
CA SER A 617 9.03 5.87 -4.53
C SER A 617 8.39 6.87 -5.50
N HIS A 618 7.61 7.82 -5.00
CA HIS A 618 7.01 8.87 -5.82
C HIS A 618 8.04 9.85 -6.36
N PHE A 619 8.96 10.32 -5.52
CA PHE A 619 10.05 11.22 -5.91
C PHE A 619 11.05 10.53 -6.82
N VAL A 620 11.33 9.24 -6.58
CA VAL A 620 12.25 8.45 -7.39
C VAL A 620 11.86 8.46 -8.87
N ARG A 621 10.56 8.48 -9.20
CA ARG A 621 10.13 8.55 -10.60
C ARG A 621 10.59 9.84 -11.30
N PHE A 622 10.54 10.98 -10.61
CA PHE A 622 11.08 12.24 -11.11
C PHE A 622 12.60 12.19 -11.23
N MET A 623 13.30 11.62 -10.25
CA MET A 623 14.76 11.46 -10.31
C MET A 623 15.18 10.61 -11.52
N ILE A 624 14.47 9.50 -11.79
CA ILE A 624 14.72 8.64 -12.95
C ILE A 624 14.44 9.40 -14.26
N ALA A 625 13.31 10.12 -14.32
CA ALA A 625 12.94 10.90 -15.51
C ALA A 625 13.98 12.00 -15.80
N LEU A 626 14.39 12.75 -14.77
CA LEU A 626 15.43 13.78 -14.87
C LEU A 626 16.80 13.18 -15.21
N GLY A 627 17.11 11.99 -14.69
CA GLY A 627 18.32 11.25 -15.05
C GLY A 627 18.42 10.91 -16.53
N LYS A 628 17.28 10.65 -17.20
CA LYS A 628 17.27 10.42 -18.66
C LYS A 628 17.63 11.68 -19.45
N THR A 629 17.38 12.87 -18.89
CA THR A 629 17.78 14.14 -19.51
C THR A 629 19.27 14.48 -19.32
N LYS A 630 20.05 13.57 -18.72
CA LYS A 630 21.47 13.75 -18.35
C LYS A 630 21.73 15.00 -17.49
N ASN A 631 20.71 15.53 -16.80
CA ASN A 631 20.84 16.68 -15.89
C ASN A 631 20.72 16.21 -14.44
N PRO A 632 21.84 15.85 -13.78
CA PRO A 632 21.82 15.26 -12.44
C PRO A 632 21.50 16.30 -11.36
N TRP A 633 21.72 17.59 -11.64
CA TRP A 633 21.41 18.68 -10.73
C TRP A 633 19.92 18.79 -10.46
N ARG A 634 19.09 18.71 -11.51
CA ARG A 634 17.63 18.68 -11.34
C ARG A 634 17.17 17.50 -10.49
N ALA A 635 17.76 16.32 -10.68
CA ALA A 635 17.45 15.17 -9.84
C ALA A 635 17.88 15.38 -8.37
N ARG A 636 19.02 16.04 -8.13
CA ARG A 636 19.48 16.40 -6.78
C ARG A 636 18.55 17.41 -6.10
N PHE A 637 17.95 18.34 -6.84
CA PHE A 637 16.89 19.21 -6.30
C PHE A 637 15.69 18.39 -5.82
N VAL A 638 15.20 17.44 -6.63
CA VAL A 638 14.09 16.56 -6.22
C VAL A 638 14.44 15.77 -4.95
N TRP A 639 15.70 15.33 -4.85
CA TRP A 639 16.18 14.58 -3.69
C TRP A 639 16.30 15.44 -2.43
N ARG A 640 16.74 16.69 -2.56
CA ARG A 640 16.73 17.66 -1.45
C ARG A 640 15.30 17.95 -0.98
N ASP A 641 14.36 18.10 -1.93
CA ASP A 641 12.96 18.35 -1.60
C ASP A 641 12.32 17.13 -0.89
N LEU A 642 12.70 15.90 -1.28
CA LEU A 642 12.33 14.69 -0.55
C LEU A 642 12.80 14.75 0.91
N ARG A 643 14.06 15.18 1.16
CA ARG A 643 14.60 15.35 2.52
C ARG A 643 13.90 16.45 3.30
N SER A 644 13.65 17.61 2.68
CA SER A 644 13.02 18.75 3.35
C SER A 644 11.57 18.47 3.74
N LEU A 645 10.91 17.55 3.04
CA LEU A 645 9.57 17.08 3.38
C LEU A 645 9.56 16.00 4.48
N GLY A 646 10.72 15.66 5.05
CA GLY A 646 10.84 14.62 6.08
C GLY A 646 10.61 13.20 5.58
N VAL A 647 10.60 12.99 4.25
CA VAL A 647 10.45 11.65 3.67
C VAL A 647 11.79 10.94 3.77
N ARG A 648 11.87 9.91 4.62
CA ARG A 648 13.10 9.14 4.84
C ARG A 648 13.56 8.44 3.55
N GLU A 649 14.82 8.62 3.20
CA GLU A 649 15.43 7.92 2.08
C GLU A 649 15.60 6.44 2.37
N ASN A 650 15.44 5.63 1.34
CA ASN A 650 15.80 4.22 1.38
C ASN A 650 16.94 3.96 0.40
N VAL A 651 17.55 2.77 0.50
CA VAL A 651 18.64 2.32 -0.39
C VAL A 651 18.29 2.49 -1.88
N TYR A 652 17.01 2.36 -2.24
CA TYR A 652 16.57 2.52 -3.62
C TYR A 652 16.69 3.97 -4.13
N VAL A 653 16.35 4.98 -3.31
CA VAL A 653 16.54 6.41 -3.65
C VAL A 653 18.02 6.71 -3.93
N TRP A 654 18.91 6.25 -3.04
CA TRP A 654 20.35 6.42 -3.18
C TRP A 654 20.87 5.77 -4.46
N ASN A 655 20.49 4.51 -4.70
CA ASN A 655 20.89 3.80 -5.91
C ASN A 655 20.44 4.54 -7.16
N VAL A 656 19.22 5.10 -7.17
CA VAL A 656 18.75 5.89 -8.30
C VAL A 656 19.60 7.14 -8.50
N MET A 657 19.90 7.90 -7.44
CA MET A 657 20.74 9.09 -7.55
C MET A 657 22.16 8.77 -8.04
N ILE A 658 22.76 7.69 -7.56
CA ILE A 658 24.06 7.20 -8.02
C ILE A 658 24.00 6.90 -9.53
N ARG A 659 22.99 6.16 -10.00
CA ARG A 659 22.80 5.90 -11.45
C ARG A 659 22.64 7.17 -12.26
N VAL A 660 21.91 8.16 -11.72
CA VAL A 660 21.70 9.45 -12.39
C VAL A 660 23.05 10.15 -12.59
N TYR A 661 23.90 10.20 -11.57
CA TYR A 661 25.23 10.82 -11.66
C TYR A 661 26.18 10.07 -12.61
N ILE A 662 26.16 8.73 -12.60
CA ILE A 662 26.96 7.90 -13.52
C ILE A 662 26.56 8.18 -14.98
N ARG A 663 25.25 8.16 -15.29
CA ARG A 663 24.76 8.41 -16.66
C ARG A 663 25.06 9.81 -17.18
N SER A 664 25.20 10.77 -16.26
CA SER A 664 25.61 12.15 -16.56
C SER A 664 27.13 12.33 -16.62
N ASN A 665 27.90 11.25 -16.54
CA ASN A 665 29.37 11.27 -16.55
C ASN A 665 29.99 12.11 -15.41
N LYS A 666 29.36 12.07 -14.22
CA LYS A 666 29.78 12.81 -13.02
C LYS A 666 30.14 11.82 -11.91
N LEU A 667 31.13 10.98 -12.19
CA LEU A 667 31.54 9.89 -11.33
C LEU A 667 31.97 10.35 -9.93
N GLY A 668 32.71 11.45 -9.82
CA GLY A 668 33.15 11.99 -8.52
C GLY A 668 31.97 12.20 -7.56
N ASN A 669 30.89 12.80 -8.06
CA ASN A 669 29.65 13.02 -7.30
C ASN A 669 28.93 11.70 -7.00
N ALA A 670 28.97 10.72 -7.91
CA ALA A 670 28.40 9.40 -7.66
C ALA A 670 29.13 8.70 -6.49
N MET A 671 30.45 8.79 -6.44
CA MET A 671 31.27 8.21 -5.36
C MET A 671 31.09 8.97 -4.04
N GLU A 672 30.93 10.29 -4.09
CA GLU A 672 30.56 11.10 -2.92
C GLU A 672 29.21 10.65 -2.34
N LEU A 673 28.19 10.42 -3.18
CA LEU A 673 26.90 9.87 -2.75
C LEU A 673 27.01 8.48 -2.13
N VAL A 674 27.86 7.61 -2.67
CA VAL A 674 28.13 6.30 -2.05
C VAL A 674 28.71 6.48 -0.66
N LYS A 675 29.66 7.40 -0.48
CA LYS A 675 30.24 7.73 0.84
C LYS A 675 29.18 8.28 1.80
N GLU A 676 28.32 9.20 1.35
CA GLU A 676 27.25 9.77 2.15
C GLU A 676 26.21 8.70 2.55
N MET A 677 25.83 7.83 1.61
CA MET A 677 24.95 6.69 1.87
C MET A 677 25.52 5.78 2.96
N LEU A 678 26.82 5.45 2.87
CA LEU A 678 27.53 4.66 3.87
C LEU A 678 27.62 5.36 5.23
N GLY A 679 27.87 6.67 5.23
CA GLY A 679 27.95 7.50 6.44
C GLY A 679 26.60 7.64 7.15
N SER A 680 25.49 7.64 6.41
CA SER A 680 24.14 7.75 6.96
C SER A 680 23.63 6.51 7.71
N GLY A 681 24.46 5.46 7.84
CA GLY A 681 24.06 4.22 8.51
C GLY A 681 23.04 3.41 7.71
N LEU A 682 22.76 3.76 6.45
CA LEU A 682 22.02 2.93 5.50
C LEU A 682 22.90 1.78 4.98
N VAL A 683 23.54 1.09 5.92
CA VAL A 683 24.23 -0.18 5.73
C VAL A 683 23.19 -1.24 6.07
N ARG A 684 22.90 -2.10 5.09
CA ARG A 684 22.36 -3.47 5.22
C ARG A 684 21.60 -3.79 6.53
N ASP A 685 20.33 -4.19 6.42
CA ASP A 685 19.68 -5.09 7.40
C ASP A 685 20.48 -6.42 7.45
N ILE A 686 21.63 -6.42 8.11
CA ILE A 686 22.30 -7.63 8.59
C ILE A 686 22.28 -7.52 10.11
N SER A 687 21.61 -8.47 10.74
CA SER A 687 21.65 -8.69 12.18
C SER A 687 23.09 -8.70 12.67
N VAL A 688 23.36 -7.86 13.66
CA VAL A 688 24.63 -7.78 14.37
C VAL A 688 24.71 -9.01 15.28
N ASP A 689 25.39 -10.06 14.83
CA ASP A 689 26.01 -11.06 15.68
C ASP A 689 27.14 -11.74 14.90
N ASP A 690 28.35 -11.16 14.99
CA ASP A 690 29.60 -11.87 14.74
C ASP A 690 30.77 -11.04 15.31
N THR A 691 30.99 -11.18 16.60
CA THR A 691 32.10 -10.55 17.35
C THR A 691 33.46 -11.18 17.04
N ARG A 692 33.51 -12.23 16.20
CA ARG A 692 34.73 -12.97 15.86
C ARG A 692 35.53 -12.36 14.69
N GLU A 693 34.91 -11.53 13.85
CA GLU A 693 35.61 -10.88 12.72
C GLU A 693 36.42 -9.62 13.13
N ARG A 694 36.40 -9.20 14.40
CA ARG A 694 37.11 -7.97 14.82
C ARG A 694 38.64 -8.14 14.87
N GLU A 695 39.14 -9.37 15.07
CA GLU A 695 40.58 -9.68 15.14
C GLU A 695 41.19 -9.99 13.76
N GLU A 696 40.45 -10.67 12.87
CA GLU A 696 40.91 -10.91 11.48
C GLU A 696 40.92 -9.62 10.63
N ARG A 697 40.08 -8.64 10.96
CA ARG A 697 40.02 -7.33 10.29
C ARG A 697 41.21 -6.40 10.58
N GLU A 698 42.09 -6.74 11.53
CA GLU A 698 43.31 -5.97 11.80
C GLU A 698 44.50 -6.46 10.95
N MET A 699 44.55 -7.76 10.61
CA MET A 699 45.59 -8.33 9.74
C MET A 699 45.43 -7.97 8.26
N VAL A 700 44.20 -7.78 7.77
CA VAL A 700 43.92 -7.49 6.34
C VAL A 700 44.25 -6.04 5.95
N LYS A 701 44.43 -5.13 6.92
CA LYS A 701 44.79 -3.73 6.65
C LYS A 701 46.22 -3.55 6.11
N GLU A 702 47.13 -4.47 6.42
CA GLU A 702 48.56 -4.36 6.08
C GLU A 702 48.91 -4.90 4.67
N VAL A 703 48.08 -5.80 4.14
CA VAL A 703 48.29 -6.45 2.84
C VAL A 703 47.71 -5.58 1.71
N GLY A 704 46.47 -5.10 1.86
CA GLY A 704 45.84 -4.21 0.88
C GLY A 704 46.53 -2.84 0.75
N PHE A 705 47.31 -2.42 1.74
CA PHE A 705 48.10 -1.17 1.70
C PHE A 705 49.32 -1.26 0.75
N ARG A 706 49.91 -2.45 0.58
CA ARG A 706 51.08 -2.65 -0.30
C ARG A 706 50.71 -2.75 -1.79
N GLU A 707 49.56 -3.34 -2.10
CA GLU A 707 49.10 -3.55 -3.48
C GLU A 707 48.48 -2.28 -4.07
N ALA A 708 47.72 -1.50 -3.29
CA ALA A 708 47.20 -0.20 -3.72
C ALA A 708 48.34 0.82 -4.02
N LYS A 709 49.42 0.79 -3.23
CA LYS A 709 50.61 1.62 -3.44
C LYS A 709 51.37 1.25 -4.73
N TRP A 710 51.30 -0.02 -5.14
CA TRP A 710 51.89 -0.50 -6.40
C TRP A 710 51.04 -0.09 -7.62
N ALA A 711 49.72 -0.15 -7.54
CA ALA A 711 48.81 0.26 -8.60
C ALA A 711 48.88 1.78 -8.91
N LEU A 712 48.97 2.64 -7.88
CA LEU A 712 49.15 4.09 -8.03
C LEU A 712 50.47 4.46 -8.71
N LYS A 713 51.55 3.75 -8.37
CA LYS A 713 52.87 3.94 -8.99
C LYS A 713 52.85 3.58 -10.49
N LYS A 714 51.96 2.67 -10.89
CA LYS A 714 51.78 2.25 -12.29
C LYS A 714 50.88 3.20 -13.09
N MET A 715 49.98 3.95 -12.44
CA MET A 715 48.99 4.81 -13.10
C MET A 715 49.43 6.27 -13.35
N LYS A 716 50.65 6.69 -12.97
CA LYS A 716 51.18 8.07 -13.21
C LYS A 716 50.21 9.22 -12.87
N MET A 717 49.30 9.03 -11.91
CA MET A 717 48.44 10.11 -11.44
C MET A 717 49.18 10.95 -10.40
N LYS A 718 49.04 12.28 -10.49
CA LYS A 718 49.57 13.18 -9.47
C LYS A 718 48.84 12.91 -8.16
N GLU A 719 49.62 12.84 -7.09
CA GLU A 719 49.23 12.46 -5.73
C GLU A 719 48.14 13.36 -5.10
N SER A 720 47.70 14.42 -5.80
CA SER A 720 46.77 15.44 -5.30
C SER A 720 45.27 15.14 -5.49
N ASP A 721 44.88 14.20 -6.36
CA ASP A 721 43.48 14.22 -6.85
C ASP A 721 42.56 13.09 -6.36
N VAL A 722 43.04 12.06 -5.66
CA VAL A 722 42.14 11.07 -5.02
C VAL A 722 42.78 10.50 -3.74
N SER A 723 42.18 10.79 -2.57
CA SER A 723 42.61 10.23 -1.29
C SER A 723 42.23 8.74 -1.17
N VAL A 724 43.24 7.89 -1.37
CA VAL A 724 43.22 6.42 -1.32
C VAL A 724 42.88 5.85 0.07
N ARG A 725 42.96 6.67 1.14
CA ARG A 725 42.48 6.28 2.48
C ARG A 725 40.95 6.22 2.60
N ALA A 726 40.20 6.89 1.72
CA ALA A 726 38.74 6.98 1.83
C ALA A 726 37.99 5.78 1.23
N ILE A 727 38.65 4.94 0.43
CA ILE A 727 38.02 3.78 -0.21
C ILE A 727 38.19 2.53 0.67
N ASN A 728 39.42 2.21 1.09
CA ASN A 728 39.72 0.97 1.82
C ASN A 728 39.12 0.87 3.25
N GLY A 729 38.71 1.98 3.86
CA GLY A 729 38.00 1.97 5.16
C GLY A 729 36.48 1.72 5.07
N TYR A 730 35.89 1.85 3.88
CA TYR A 730 34.44 1.98 3.70
C TYR A 730 33.80 0.88 2.85
N VAL A 731 34.56 0.19 1.98
CA VAL A 731 34.00 -0.87 1.12
C VAL A 731 33.38 -2.06 1.86
N PRO A 732 33.82 -2.47 3.07
CA PRO A 732 33.14 -3.54 3.82
C PRO A 732 31.67 -3.23 4.20
N ARG A 733 31.23 -1.96 4.05
CA ARG A 733 29.92 -1.47 4.48
C ARG A 733 28.93 -1.23 3.33
N ALA A 734 29.34 -1.36 2.07
CA ALA A 734 28.46 -1.07 0.94
C ALA A 734 27.46 -2.20 0.67
N ASN A 735 26.22 -1.83 0.36
CA ASN A 735 25.21 -2.80 -0.06
C ASN A 735 25.67 -3.43 -1.40
N LEU A 736 25.79 -4.76 -1.45
CA LEU A 736 26.18 -5.51 -2.64
C LEU A 736 25.34 -5.12 -3.87
N VAL A 737 24.06 -4.84 -3.67
CA VAL A 737 23.16 -4.37 -4.73
C VAL A 737 23.60 -3.01 -5.27
N THR A 738 24.07 -2.09 -4.43
CA THR A 738 24.58 -0.78 -4.85
C THR A 738 25.86 -0.93 -5.67
N LEU A 739 26.79 -1.80 -5.26
CA LEU A 739 28.03 -2.04 -5.99
C LEU A 739 27.80 -2.76 -7.33
N GLN A 740 26.91 -3.75 -7.36
CA GLN A 740 26.49 -4.40 -8.63
C GLN A 740 25.82 -3.42 -9.59
N VAL A 741 25.03 -2.50 -9.04
CA VAL A 741 24.40 -1.43 -9.82
C VAL A 741 25.41 -0.43 -10.35
N LEU A 742 26.40 -0.06 -9.54
CA LEU A 742 27.51 0.80 -9.94
C LEU A 742 28.29 0.14 -11.09
N MET A 743 28.72 -1.12 -10.94
CA MET A 743 29.41 -1.87 -11.99
C MET A 743 28.58 -1.94 -13.28
N GLY A 744 27.34 -2.39 -13.21
CA GLY A 744 26.51 -2.56 -14.40
C GLY A 744 26.19 -1.25 -15.13
N GLU A 745 26.18 -0.10 -14.46
CA GLU A 745 26.06 1.20 -15.13
C GLU A 745 27.41 1.75 -15.62
N LEU A 746 28.52 1.50 -14.91
CA LEU A 746 29.87 1.82 -15.40
C LEU A 746 30.14 1.09 -16.73
N GLU A 747 29.84 -0.21 -16.81
CA GLU A 747 29.94 -1.01 -18.04
C GLU A 747 29.09 -0.41 -19.16
N ARG A 748 27.81 -0.10 -18.90
CA ARG A 748 26.90 0.51 -19.90
C ARG A 748 27.38 1.87 -20.39
N CYS A 749 28.07 2.63 -19.56
CA CYS A 749 28.63 3.93 -19.91
C CYS A 749 30.01 3.83 -20.57
N GLY A 750 30.56 2.62 -20.76
CA GLY A 750 31.86 2.38 -21.39
C GLY A 750 33.07 2.46 -20.44
N TRP A 751 32.85 2.52 -19.14
CA TRP A 751 33.90 2.63 -18.09
C TRP A 751 34.37 1.25 -17.65
N VAL A 752 34.78 0.42 -18.62
CA VAL A 752 35.05 -1.01 -18.40
C VAL A 752 36.20 -1.24 -17.41
N ASP A 753 37.26 -0.44 -17.48
CA ASP A 753 38.42 -0.61 -16.57
C ASP A 753 38.06 -0.32 -15.12
N MET A 754 37.19 0.66 -14.88
CA MET A 754 36.73 0.99 -13.53
C MET A 754 35.67 0.00 -13.04
N ALA A 755 34.81 -0.50 -13.91
CA ALA A 755 33.91 -1.60 -13.58
C ALA A 755 34.70 -2.86 -13.20
N ARG A 756 35.81 -3.12 -13.91
CA ARG A 756 36.76 -4.21 -13.61
C ARG A 756 37.42 -3.99 -12.26
N GLU A 757 37.94 -2.79 -11.99
CA GLU A 757 38.57 -2.46 -10.69
C GLU A 757 37.59 -2.65 -9.53
N VAL A 758 36.34 -2.16 -9.65
CA VAL A 758 35.29 -2.39 -8.64
C VAL A 758 34.96 -3.87 -8.49
N GLY A 759 34.97 -4.62 -9.60
CA GLY A 759 34.76 -6.07 -9.61
C GLY A 759 35.90 -6.84 -8.95
N GLU A 760 37.15 -6.42 -9.18
CA GLU A 760 38.36 -6.96 -8.55
C GLU A 760 38.31 -6.69 -7.04
N THR A 761 37.98 -5.46 -6.61
CA THR A 761 37.83 -5.16 -5.18
C THR A 761 36.72 -6.00 -4.53
N LEU A 762 35.60 -6.21 -5.24
CA LEU A 762 34.54 -7.11 -4.75
C LEU A 762 35.04 -8.55 -4.63
N SER A 763 35.80 -9.05 -5.61
CA SER A 763 36.38 -10.39 -5.58
C SER A 763 37.38 -10.55 -4.44
N GLU A 764 38.22 -9.55 -4.18
CA GLU A 764 39.14 -9.50 -3.03
C GLU A 764 38.41 -9.51 -1.69
N MET A 765 37.21 -8.92 -1.62
CA MET A 765 36.31 -8.98 -0.46
C MET A 765 35.50 -10.28 -0.35
N GLY A 766 35.81 -11.30 -1.15
CA GLY A 766 35.13 -12.59 -1.15
C GLY A 766 33.81 -12.63 -1.94
N TYR A 767 33.50 -11.59 -2.71
CA TYR A 767 32.30 -11.55 -3.57
C TYR A 767 32.65 -11.96 -5.01
N SER A 768 32.24 -13.17 -5.44
CA SER A 768 32.48 -13.58 -6.82
C SER A 768 31.58 -12.83 -7.81
N VAL A 769 32.21 -12.09 -8.73
CA VAL A 769 31.58 -11.41 -9.87
C VAL A 769 31.29 -12.44 -10.96
N VAL A 770 30.06 -12.47 -11.50
CA VAL A 770 29.73 -13.31 -12.66
C VAL A 770 30.10 -12.54 -13.92
N ASP A 771 31.00 -13.08 -14.74
CA ASP A 771 31.37 -12.50 -16.03
C ASP A 771 30.14 -12.42 -16.95
N SER A 772 29.65 -11.20 -17.16
CA SER A 772 28.51 -10.86 -18.02
C SER A 772 28.80 -11.10 -19.52
N SER A 773 30.06 -11.36 -19.87
CA SER A 773 30.51 -11.74 -21.22
C SER A 773 30.13 -13.17 -21.62
N SER A 774 29.74 -14.04 -20.68
CA SER A 774 29.37 -15.44 -20.97
C SER A 774 27.93 -15.65 -21.45
N SER A 775 27.10 -14.60 -21.56
CA SER A 775 25.69 -14.69 -21.98
C SER A 775 25.38 -14.16 -23.38
N SER A 776 26.37 -13.94 -24.26
CA SER A 776 26.10 -13.66 -25.68
C SER A 776 25.68 -14.94 -26.40
N ASN A 777 24.40 -15.30 -26.28
CA ASN A 777 23.76 -16.28 -27.13
C ASN A 777 23.62 -15.65 -28.53
N THR A 778 24.64 -15.81 -29.37
CA THR A 778 24.56 -15.47 -30.80
C THR A 778 23.63 -16.46 -31.48
N ASN A 779 22.43 -15.98 -31.83
CA ASN A 779 21.57 -16.63 -32.82
C ASN A 779 22.30 -16.64 -34.18
N THR A 780 23.10 -17.67 -34.44
CA THR A 780 23.49 -18.07 -35.80
C THR A 780 22.40 -18.95 -36.37
N ASN A 781 21.40 -18.33 -37.01
CA ASN A 781 20.41 -19.06 -37.79
C ASN A 781 19.96 -18.21 -38.99
N THR A 782 20.91 -17.84 -39.85
CA THR A 782 20.65 -17.20 -41.16
C THR A 782 21.65 -17.62 -42.25
N GLU A 783 22.19 -18.83 -42.20
CA GLU A 783 22.92 -19.44 -43.33
C GLU A 783 22.39 -20.85 -43.56
N ASN A 784 21.22 -20.94 -44.20
CA ASN A 784 20.75 -22.15 -44.91
C ASN A 784 19.57 -21.84 -45.85
N ILE A 785 19.65 -20.74 -46.58
CA ILE A 785 18.90 -20.55 -47.84
C ILE A 785 19.81 -19.80 -48.82
N ARG A 786 20.67 -20.56 -49.50
CA ARG A 786 21.07 -20.39 -50.91
C ARG A 786 21.79 -21.62 -51.39
#